data_AF-A0AB35ARC1-F1
#
_entry.id   AF-A0AB35ARC1-F1
#
_cell.length_a   1.000
_cell.length_b   1.000
_cell.length_c   1.000
_cell.angle_alpha   90.00
_cell.angle_beta   90.00
_cell.angle_gamma   90.00
#
_symmetry.space_group_name_H-M   'P 1'
#
loop_
_entity.id
_entity.type
_entity.pdbx_description
1 polymer ?
#
loop_
_entity_poly.entity_id
_entity_poly.type
_entity_poly.pdbx_seq_one_letter_code
_entity_poly.pdbx_strand_id
1 'polypeptide(L)'
;MSSTLKSFTEGDLVISVVGDGDGSGTYTDNQASPITLEEITTTGEVVGTMVLPQTTTVVDGVTEYAVSGEYGSSSEGELQLSQDGESLVIGGYGINAATYNAGGAAVYGDARLAQSTSLTGTSYTAVPRVVADISYDGTVDTSTALYGVFNTNNIRSVATVDGTSFYITGQGVKGDTTQGVFHADDGASVATAIDTSTDTRVTEIVNGVLYVSRDSTQGSGGTSNIASYGTTLPVSATQSEVLPAIDGSVTLTAAEENSLNASAVGTTVSLSPESYFFASPTVLYVADSGNPKAGGVGDGGLQKWTYNGTAWTLDYTLSVGLNLVSNTSTSGTTGLIGLTGEVEGDEVVLYATNATVGDLDQTYLFTVTDDLDATTAPADESFTTLVTAAADTNIRGVSFAPTDTSTASAVMVANGGTSTSATISNGGSIVVQSGRTATGASILSGGSATISGFGAADVIDETVMGTGTTLNTTVSGGNTIATLSSGTVSQQFTFAGSALAASLTLSADSTGGVELTTSSATSSGSDSSNVVSSGATLSGAVVSSGDTLTVSAGGTIVGATVLSGGTLDVAGTDSGSVISAGGVENITGHASGGTVYGTQTLATSGASISNETVLSGGTVDITIKGVTATGITLDGGSLSIDGNSVASNTVLKDGGTLDLLSPKASVTGSLEFAGAGTLIQSVAPSSTAYGVQAVISGFEADDTIDLEGMGAAATLSSVTSGGNTLVTVTDGKTSETLTFAGDYAADFFVLGADSAGGLTVTAEGTPCYCPGTAILTETGERPVETLEIGDRLITRDGAIRPIRWIGRRAYDGRFAAGRSDIMPVRIAAGALGEGLPRRDLVISPLHAMFLDGALVPAHALVNNRTITQAEQVDVVEYIHIELETHDIIFAEGAASETFIDDGSRGMFHNAREYAELYPDAEPVAARYCAPRVESGEELEAIRGRLDAASPRTDTSSIELYVDLATRGRVAGWARDTLRPHSRLRLRIRTGELVLCEMTADRHRADLQAAGKGDGFHAFDIDLIGGLSEEQLAALVIEPVLDAPPVRLAA
;
A
#
# COMPACT_ATOMS: atom_id res chain seq x y z
N MET A 1 46.48 23.00 31.80
CA MET A 1 45.44 23.53 32.70
C MET A 1 44.22 23.70 31.83
N SER A 2 43.31 22.72 31.86
CA SER A 2 42.08 22.78 31.07
C SER A 2 41.21 23.92 31.58
N SER A 3 40.52 24.60 30.66
CA SER A 3 39.60 25.66 31.02
C SER A 3 38.31 25.04 31.60
N THR A 4 37.71 25.67 32.60
CA THR A 4 36.40 25.23 33.11
C THR A 4 35.39 25.34 31.99
N LEU A 5 34.81 24.21 31.60
CA LEU A 5 33.78 24.11 30.58
C LEU A 5 32.53 24.88 31.05
N LYS A 6 31.99 25.73 30.18
CA LYS A 6 30.79 26.54 30.45
C LYS A 6 29.68 26.32 29.44
N SER A 7 29.95 25.59 28.37
CA SER A 7 29.07 25.22 27.28
C SER A 7 29.85 24.22 26.43
N PHE A 8 29.14 23.45 25.61
CA PHE A 8 29.72 22.49 24.68
C PHE A 8 29.81 23.06 23.27
N THR A 9 30.70 22.49 22.47
CA THR A 9 31.01 22.82 21.09
C THR A 9 30.46 21.71 20.21
N GLU A 10 29.59 22.08 19.28
CA GLU A 10 29.03 21.14 18.32
C GLU A 10 30.12 20.41 17.51
N GLY A 11 29.96 19.10 17.34
CA GLY A 11 30.89 18.24 16.61
C GLY A 11 32.10 17.76 17.43
N ASP A 12 32.29 18.27 18.65
CA ASP A 12 33.25 17.70 19.59
C ASP A 12 32.65 16.45 20.27
N LEU A 13 33.51 15.64 20.88
CA LEU A 13 33.14 14.50 21.72
C LEU A 13 33.20 14.92 23.19
N VAL A 14 32.48 14.21 24.04
CA VAL A 14 32.54 14.33 25.49
C VAL A 14 32.79 12.95 26.07
N ILE A 15 33.77 12.86 26.97
CA ILE A 15 34.06 11.64 27.72
C ILE A 15 33.73 11.84 29.20
N SER A 16 33.21 10.80 29.84
CA SER A 16 33.04 10.76 31.29
C SER A 16 34.28 10.15 31.93
N VAL A 17 34.87 10.87 32.88
CA VAL A 17 36.09 10.49 33.60
C VAL A 17 35.77 10.38 35.08
N VAL A 18 35.99 9.20 35.64
CA VAL A 18 35.80 8.91 37.07
C VAL A 18 37.15 8.76 37.74
N GLY A 19 37.40 9.58 38.74
CA GLY A 19 38.70 9.68 39.43
C GLY A 19 38.96 11.14 39.81
N ASP A 20 39.93 11.41 40.66
CA ASP A 20 40.24 12.79 41.06
C ASP A 20 41.53 13.34 40.42
N GLY A 21 42.25 12.50 39.67
CA GLY A 21 43.37 12.89 38.82
C GLY A 21 44.53 13.54 39.57
N ASP A 22 44.60 13.38 40.90
CA ASP A 22 45.59 14.05 41.74
C ASP A 22 46.96 13.35 41.72
N GLY A 23 47.04 12.16 41.12
CA GLY A 23 48.26 11.37 40.97
C GLY A 23 48.86 10.93 42.31
N SER A 24 48.09 10.98 43.39
CA SER A 24 48.54 10.70 44.74
C SER A 24 48.68 9.21 45.04
N GLY A 25 48.05 8.34 44.22
CA GLY A 25 47.93 6.90 44.49
C GLY A 25 47.19 6.58 45.78
N THR A 26 46.40 7.53 46.32
CA THR A 26 45.65 7.34 47.58
C THR A 26 44.26 6.76 47.39
N TYR A 27 43.75 6.74 46.14
CA TYR A 27 42.50 6.08 45.83
C TYR A 27 42.69 4.58 45.63
N THR A 28 41.79 3.81 46.22
CA THR A 28 41.68 2.36 46.07
C THR A 28 40.31 2.04 45.52
N ASP A 29 40.22 0.95 44.77
CA ASP A 29 38.97 0.37 44.26
C ASP A 29 37.78 0.53 45.27
N ASN A 30 36.61 0.92 44.76
CA ASN A 30 35.31 1.14 45.44
C ASN A 30 35.18 2.40 46.31
N GLN A 31 35.87 3.48 45.96
CA GLN A 31 35.71 4.78 46.60
C GLN A 31 34.83 5.71 45.79
N ALA A 32 34.11 6.60 46.48
CA ALA A 32 33.37 7.65 45.79
C ALA A 32 34.33 8.64 45.14
N SER A 33 34.04 9.02 43.90
CA SER A 33 34.83 9.97 43.14
C SER A 33 33.93 10.92 42.36
N PRO A 34 34.31 12.20 42.18
CA PRO A 34 33.61 13.07 41.26
C PRO A 34 33.58 12.47 39.84
N ILE A 35 32.48 12.72 39.12
CA ILE A 35 32.40 12.48 37.68
C ILE A 35 32.82 13.79 37.01
N THR A 36 33.83 13.71 36.15
CA THR A 36 34.33 14.84 35.35
C THR A 36 34.00 14.56 33.88
N LEU A 37 33.27 15.48 33.24
CA LEU A 37 33.12 15.48 31.79
C LEU A 37 34.31 16.22 31.17
N GLU A 38 34.98 15.60 30.21
CA GLU A 38 36.00 16.26 29.40
C GLU A 38 35.51 16.36 27.95
N GLU A 39 35.41 17.60 27.45
CA GLU A 39 35.14 17.86 26.04
C GLU A 39 36.44 17.72 25.26
N ILE A 40 36.41 16.97 24.16
CA ILE A 40 37.56 16.65 23.33
C ILE A 40 37.19 16.78 21.85
N THR A 41 38.11 17.26 21.01
CA THR A 41 37.88 17.25 19.57
C THR A 41 37.89 15.82 19.02
N THR A 42 37.33 15.59 17.83
CA THR A 42 37.39 14.28 17.12
C THR A 42 38.81 13.80 16.82
N THR A 43 39.81 14.69 16.97
CA THR A 43 41.24 14.37 16.85
C THR A 43 41.94 14.10 18.19
N GLY A 44 41.23 14.18 19.32
CA GLY A 44 41.72 13.84 20.66
C GLY A 44 42.30 14.99 21.48
N GLU A 45 42.08 16.25 21.10
CA GLU A 45 42.51 17.41 21.90
C GLU A 45 41.47 17.76 22.98
N VAL A 46 41.86 17.79 24.26
CA VAL A 46 40.97 18.20 25.37
C VAL A 46 40.75 19.71 25.37
N VAL A 47 39.50 20.12 25.18
CA VAL A 47 39.04 21.52 25.03
C VAL A 47 38.62 22.13 26.37
N GLY A 48 37.93 21.36 27.21
CA GLY A 48 37.41 21.84 28.49
C GLY A 48 37.04 20.71 29.44
N THR A 49 36.91 21.01 30.74
CA THR A 49 36.40 20.04 31.71
C THR A 49 35.32 20.60 32.63
N MET A 50 34.36 19.75 33.01
CA MET A 50 33.25 20.05 33.92
C MET A 50 33.16 18.97 35.00
N VAL A 51 33.23 19.36 36.27
CA VAL A 51 32.99 18.44 37.38
C VAL A 51 31.51 18.50 37.74
N LEU A 52 30.81 17.35 37.74
CA LEU A 52 29.41 17.29 38.12
C LEU A 52 29.19 17.70 39.59
N PRO A 53 28.01 18.23 39.95
CA PRO A 53 27.76 18.84 41.26
C PRO A 53 28.19 17.94 42.43
N GLN A 54 29.04 18.48 43.31
CA GLN A 54 29.48 17.76 44.52
C GLN A 54 28.69 18.18 45.76
N THR A 55 27.75 19.12 45.68
CA THR A 55 26.97 19.57 46.85
C THR A 55 25.50 19.58 46.52
N THR A 56 24.69 19.00 47.40
CA THR A 56 23.23 19.12 47.29
C THR A 56 22.82 20.56 47.56
N THR A 57 22.11 21.18 46.60
CA THR A 57 21.64 22.56 46.67
C THR A 57 20.14 22.63 46.42
N VAL A 58 19.52 23.75 46.78
CA VAL A 58 18.12 24.03 46.43
C VAL A 58 18.11 25.22 45.48
N VAL A 59 17.71 24.99 44.23
CA VAL A 59 17.60 25.99 43.17
C VAL A 59 16.12 26.18 42.86
N ASP A 60 15.60 27.39 43.04
CA ASP A 60 14.18 27.72 42.78
C ASP A 60 13.12 26.80 43.43
N GLY A 61 13.49 26.16 44.55
CA GLY A 61 12.62 25.24 45.28
C GLY A 61 12.74 23.77 44.87
N VAL A 62 13.53 23.48 43.83
CA VAL A 62 13.94 22.13 43.40
C VAL A 62 15.23 21.76 44.12
N THR A 63 15.37 20.50 44.54
CA THR A 63 16.59 20.01 45.22
C THR A 63 17.50 19.35 44.19
N GLU A 64 18.63 19.98 43.91
CA GLU A 64 19.71 19.43 43.09
C GLU A 64 20.61 18.57 43.97
N TYR A 65 20.82 17.31 43.62
CA TYR A 65 21.63 16.39 44.42
C TYR A 65 23.11 16.42 44.01
N ALA A 66 24.00 16.23 44.98
CA ALA A 66 25.40 15.91 44.65
C ALA A 66 25.43 14.56 43.90
N VAL A 67 26.27 14.43 42.88
CA VAL A 67 26.42 13.19 42.10
C VAL A 67 27.89 12.78 42.02
N SER A 68 28.18 11.52 42.33
CA SER A 68 29.52 10.93 42.28
C SER A 68 29.46 9.56 41.61
N GLY A 69 30.58 9.11 41.04
CA GLY A 69 30.78 7.74 40.58
C GLY A 69 31.63 6.93 41.56
N GLU A 70 31.88 5.67 41.23
CA GLU A 70 32.73 4.73 41.92
C GLU A 70 34.06 4.59 41.17
N TYR A 71 35.14 5.02 41.81
CA TYR A 71 36.48 4.73 41.32
C TYR A 71 36.76 3.24 41.47
N GLY A 72 37.08 2.56 40.36
CA GLY A 72 37.23 1.10 40.30
C GLY A 72 35.97 0.30 39.98
N SER A 73 34.91 0.91 39.44
CA SER A 73 33.85 0.15 38.76
C SER A 73 33.91 0.33 37.24
N SER A 74 33.89 -0.75 36.48
CA SER A 74 33.88 -0.77 35.00
C SER A 74 32.48 -0.78 34.39
N SER A 75 31.42 -0.73 35.20
CA SER A 75 30.04 -0.96 34.74
C SER A 75 29.15 0.29 34.75
N GLU A 76 29.68 1.46 35.09
CA GLU A 76 28.91 2.68 35.29
C GLU A 76 29.60 3.91 34.70
N GLY A 77 28.88 5.02 34.66
CA GLY A 77 29.35 6.26 34.07
C GLY A 77 29.21 6.29 32.54
N GLU A 78 28.34 5.45 31.98
CA GLU A 78 27.97 5.51 30.57
C GLU A 78 27.29 6.85 30.29
N LEU A 79 27.78 7.52 29.25
CA LEU A 79 27.37 8.86 28.84
C LEU A 79 26.56 8.75 27.56
N GLN A 80 25.37 9.33 27.54
CA GLN A 80 24.46 9.24 26.40
C GLN A 80 24.00 10.63 25.98
N LEU A 81 23.96 10.86 24.67
CA LEU A 81 23.33 12.04 24.09
C LEU A 81 21.82 11.81 24.05
N SER A 82 21.04 12.81 24.44
CA SER A 82 19.59 12.78 24.29
C SER A 82 19.21 12.58 22.83
N GLN A 83 18.07 11.94 22.57
CA GLN A 83 17.64 11.67 21.19
C GLN A 83 17.48 12.96 20.36
N ASP A 84 17.13 14.08 21.00
CA ASP A 84 17.04 15.41 20.38
C ASP A 84 18.39 16.13 20.20
N GLY A 85 19.48 15.61 20.79
CA GLY A 85 20.82 16.17 20.69
C GLY A 85 21.10 17.40 21.57
N GLU A 86 20.18 17.78 22.45
CA GLU A 86 20.27 19.02 23.26
C GLU A 86 20.97 18.85 24.61
N SER A 87 21.10 17.61 25.08
CA SER A 87 21.62 17.30 26.41
C SER A 87 22.39 15.99 26.48
N LEU A 88 23.30 15.90 27.44
CA LEU A 88 23.96 14.66 27.84
C LEU A 88 23.34 14.14 29.14
N VAL A 89 23.11 12.84 29.22
CA VAL A 89 22.62 12.19 30.44
C VAL A 89 23.61 11.15 30.97
N ILE A 90 23.76 11.12 32.28
CA ILE A 90 24.64 10.17 32.99
C ILE A 90 24.09 9.84 34.38
N GLY A 91 24.22 8.56 34.78
CA GLY A 91 23.81 8.09 36.10
C GLY A 91 24.94 8.11 37.13
N GLY A 92 24.61 8.36 38.40
CA GLY A 92 25.56 8.28 39.52
C GLY A 92 24.90 8.14 40.89
N TYR A 93 25.69 8.37 41.94
CA TYR A 93 25.27 8.25 43.35
C TYR A 93 25.08 9.60 43.99
N GLY A 94 23.94 9.78 44.68
CA GLY A 94 23.52 11.02 45.33
C GLY A 94 24.33 11.45 46.55
N ILE A 95 25.65 11.61 46.42
CA ILE A 95 26.58 11.90 47.50
C ILE A 95 27.70 12.87 47.08
N ASN A 96 28.28 13.56 48.05
CA ASN A 96 29.55 14.25 47.91
C ASN A 96 30.70 13.25 48.16
N ALA A 97 31.58 13.07 47.18
CA ALA A 97 32.67 12.10 47.24
C ALA A 97 33.61 12.33 48.45
N ALA A 98 34.06 13.57 48.66
CA ALA A 98 34.99 13.90 49.74
C ALA A 98 34.39 13.66 51.14
N THR A 99 33.11 14.00 51.33
CA THR A 99 32.37 13.82 52.59
C THR A 99 32.11 12.36 52.87
N TYR A 100 31.74 11.59 51.84
CA TYR A 100 31.56 10.15 51.95
C TYR A 100 32.87 9.46 52.36
N ASN A 101 33.97 9.76 51.67
CA ASN A 101 35.28 9.18 51.95
C ASN A 101 35.85 9.60 53.31
N ALA A 102 35.59 10.83 53.78
CA ALA A 102 36.03 11.31 55.10
C ALA A 102 35.30 10.65 56.29
N GLY A 103 34.08 10.13 56.08
CA GLY A 103 33.30 9.45 57.12
C GLY A 103 33.83 8.07 57.51
N GLY A 104 34.62 7.43 56.65
CA GLY A 104 35.20 6.10 56.84
C GLY A 104 34.18 4.94 56.72
N ALA A 105 34.67 3.75 56.36
CA ALA A 105 33.85 2.54 56.16
C ALA A 105 33.01 2.15 57.39
N ALA A 106 33.43 2.54 58.61
CA ALA A 106 32.72 2.21 59.85
C ALA A 106 31.43 3.01 60.07
N VAL A 107 31.28 4.20 59.47
CA VAL A 107 30.07 5.04 59.61
C VAL A 107 28.95 4.57 58.69
N TYR A 108 29.30 4.00 57.53
CA TYR A 108 28.35 3.57 56.51
C TYR A 108 28.14 2.05 56.45
N GLY A 109 28.75 1.29 57.36
CA GLY A 109 28.81 -0.17 57.30
C GLY A 109 29.90 -0.62 56.31
N ASP A 110 30.58 -1.72 56.61
CA ASP A 110 31.73 -2.19 55.84
C ASP A 110 31.27 -2.76 54.48
N ALA A 111 31.04 -1.91 53.46
CA ALA A 111 31.15 -2.21 52.02
C ALA A 111 30.69 -1.02 51.14
N ARG A 112 31.64 -0.42 50.40
CA ARG A 112 31.63 -0.03 48.96
C ARG A 112 30.42 0.76 48.42
N LEU A 113 30.67 1.81 47.63
CA LEU A 113 29.65 2.75 47.12
C LEU A 113 28.47 2.04 46.43
N ALA A 114 28.78 1.04 45.60
CA ALA A 114 27.77 0.21 44.94
C ALA A 114 27.14 -0.85 45.83
N GLN A 115 27.82 -1.41 46.85
CA GLN A 115 27.37 -2.60 47.59
C GLN A 115 26.74 -2.32 48.96
N SER A 116 26.46 -1.06 49.29
CA SER A 116 25.87 -0.71 50.59
C SER A 116 24.48 -1.33 50.77
N THR A 117 24.36 -2.17 51.81
CA THR A 117 23.23 -3.05 52.07
C THR A 117 21.92 -2.32 52.29
N SER A 118 20.85 -2.78 51.64
CA SER A 118 19.49 -2.66 52.18
C SER A 118 19.43 -3.41 53.51
N LEU A 119 19.30 -2.69 54.62
CA LEU A 119 18.96 -3.27 55.91
C LEU A 119 17.56 -2.82 56.28
N THR A 120 16.58 -3.70 56.03
CA THR A 120 15.31 -3.63 56.77
C THR A 120 15.62 -3.64 58.26
N GLY A 121 15.49 -2.49 58.92
CA GLY A 121 15.48 -2.36 60.38
C GLY A 121 16.65 -1.61 61.06
N THR A 122 17.54 -0.90 60.36
CA THR A 122 18.55 -0.01 61.00
C THR A 122 18.57 1.41 60.41
N SER A 123 19.12 2.35 61.19
CA SER A 123 18.89 3.80 61.10
C SER A 123 19.89 4.58 60.21
N TYR A 124 20.06 4.16 58.96
CA TYR A 124 20.79 4.94 57.93
C TYR A 124 19.92 5.16 56.69
N THR A 125 20.02 6.33 56.07
CA THR A 125 19.31 6.72 54.83
C THR A 125 19.94 6.07 53.61
N ALA A 126 19.10 5.53 52.70
CA ALA A 126 19.55 4.98 51.42
C ALA A 126 20.22 6.05 50.55
N VAL A 127 21.30 5.68 49.84
CA VAL A 127 21.94 6.55 48.84
C VAL A 127 21.09 6.52 47.55
N PRO A 128 20.51 7.64 47.10
CA PRO A 128 19.72 7.64 45.87
C PRO A 128 20.62 7.47 44.64
N ARG A 129 20.02 6.95 43.56
CA ARG A 129 20.62 6.95 42.22
C ARG A 129 20.19 8.22 41.52
N VAL A 130 21.15 9.07 41.19
CA VAL A 130 20.92 10.39 40.62
C VAL A 130 21.15 10.32 39.12
N VAL A 131 20.22 10.88 38.37
CA VAL A 131 20.42 11.19 36.96
C VAL A 131 20.94 12.63 36.90
N ALA A 132 22.03 12.84 36.18
CA ALA A 132 22.46 14.17 35.78
C ALA A 132 22.08 14.37 34.32
N ASP A 133 21.29 15.40 34.05
CA ASP A 133 20.94 15.90 32.73
C ASP A 133 21.73 17.21 32.50
N ILE A 134 22.53 17.24 31.45
CA ILE A 134 23.51 18.29 31.17
C ILE A 134 23.21 18.93 29.82
N SER A 135 22.63 20.13 29.83
CA SER A 135 22.32 20.88 28.60
C SER A 135 23.58 21.40 27.90
N TYR A 136 23.46 21.72 26.61
CA TYR A 136 24.52 22.30 25.80
C TYR A 136 25.21 23.54 26.41
N ASP A 137 24.49 24.34 27.21
CA ASP A 137 25.02 25.54 27.85
C ASP A 137 25.73 25.24 29.19
N GLY A 138 25.96 23.97 29.47
CA GLY A 138 26.61 23.49 30.68
C GLY A 138 25.75 23.61 31.95
N THR A 139 24.46 23.91 31.82
CA THR A 139 23.50 23.75 32.91
C THR A 139 23.38 22.27 33.26
N VAL A 140 23.38 21.96 34.56
CA VAL A 140 23.28 20.59 35.07
C VAL A 140 22.07 20.51 35.99
N ASP A 141 21.12 19.65 35.63
CA ASP A 141 19.99 19.23 36.47
C ASP A 141 20.31 17.86 37.09
N THR A 142 20.29 17.79 38.42
CA THR A 142 20.43 16.56 39.21
C THR A 142 19.25 16.37 40.17
N SER A 143 18.09 16.90 39.81
CA SER A 143 16.88 16.88 40.63
C SER A 143 16.25 15.49 40.71
N THR A 144 16.46 14.66 39.68
CA THR A 144 16.01 13.27 39.62
C THR A 144 16.88 12.37 40.50
N ALA A 145 16.35 11.98 41.67
CA ALA A 145 17.07 11.21 42.69
C ALA A 145 16.24 10.00 43.18
N LEU A 146 16.50 8.85 42.56
CA LEU A 146 15.68 7.65 42.66
C LEU A 146 16.06 6.78 43.85
N TYR A 147 15.06 6.36 44.63
CA TYR A 147 15.20 5.42 45.74
C TYR A 147 14.53 4.09 45.42
N GLY A 148 15.09 2.98 45.93
CA GLY A 148 14.52 1.65 45.75
C GLY A 148 14.82 1.00 44.40
N VAL A 149 15.69 1.61 43.60
CA VAL A 149 16.25 1.07 42.36
C VAL A 149 17.73 0.74 42.57
N PHE A 150 18.20 -0.32 41.92
CA PHE A 150 19.60 -0.77 41.93
C PHE A 150 20.17 -0.92 43.34
N ASN A 151 19.38 -1.49 44.25
CA ASN A 151 19.80 -1.67 45.64
C ASN A 151 21.03 -2.57 45.68
N THR A 152 22.05 -2.16 46.44
CA THR A 152 23.31 -2.91 46.63
C THR A 152 24.13 -3.16 45.36
N ASN A 153 23.83 -2.45 44.26
CA ASN A 153 24.64 -2.52 43.03
C ASN A 153 24.51 -1.22 42.19
N ASN A 154 25.13 -1.18 41.01
CA ASN A 154 25.38 0.03 40.24
C ASN A 154 24.20 0.45 39.35
N ILE A 155 23.93 1.76 39.32
CA ILE A 155 23.29 2.41 38.17
C ILE A 155 24.30 2.41 37.02
N ARG A 156 23.90 2.07 35.80
CA ARG A 156 24.86 1.86 34.70
C ARG A 156 24.72 2.88 33.59
N SER A 157 23.51 3.03 33.05
CA SER A 157 23.23 3.89 31.90
C SER A 157 21.85 4.54 32.04
N VAL A 158 21.71 5.71 31.41
CA VAL A 158 20.50 6.51 31.34
C VAL A 158 20.29 6.91 29.88
N ALA A 159 19.06 6.89 29.40
CA ALA A 159 18.67 7.46 28.11
C ALA A 159 17.46 8.38 28.26
N THR A 160 17.38 9.40 27.42
CA THR A 160 16.26 10.33 27.35
C THR A 160 16.01 10.78 25.92
N VAL A 161 14.80 11.26 25.66
CA VAL A 161 14.50 11.97 24.41
C VAL A 161 14.97 13.43 24.52
N ASP A 162 14.60 14.09 25.61
CA ASP A 162 14.62 15.56 25.75
C ASP A 162 14.80 16.05 27.21
N GLY A 163 15.25 15.18 28.11
CA GLY A 163 15.42 15.51 29.54
C GLY A 163 14.13 15.51 30.36
N THR A 164 12.94 15.35 29.76
CA THR A 164 11.67 15.36 30.52
C THR A 164 11.35 14.04 31.22
N SER A 165 11.92 12.94 30.71
CA SER A 165 11.78 11.59 31.26
C SER A 165 13.00 10.74 30.95
N PHE A 166 13.26 9.75 31.80
CA PHE A 166 14.49 8.98 31.79
C PHE A 166 14.22 7.49 31.81
N TYR A 167 14.98 6.76 31.02
CA TYR A 167 15.10 5.31 31.05
C TYR A 167 16.42 4.94 31.69
N ILE A 168 16.37 4.19 32.78
CA ILE A 168 17.54 3.90 33.60
C ILE A 168 17.75 2.39 33.68
N THR A 169 18.97 1.95 33.43
CA THR A 169 19.39 0.56 33.55
C THR A 169 20.45 0.39 34.61
N GLY A 170 20.49 -0.82 35.16
CA GLY A 170 21.51 -1.20 36.10
C GLY A 170 21.20 -2.50 36.80
N GLN A 171 21.99 -2.80 37.81
CA GLN A 171 21.85 -4.04 38.57
C GLN A 171 21.37 -3.73 39.98
N GLY A 172 20.51 -4.57 40.52
CA GLY A 172 20.10 -4.59 41.93
C GLY A 172 20.46 -5.92 42.59
N VAL A 173 19.73 -6.32 43.62
CA VAL A 173 19.91 -7.67 44.19
C VAL A 173 19.41 -8.70 43.18
N LYS A 174 20.27 -9.66 42.82
CA LYS A 174 19.93 -10.68 41.80
C LYS A 174 18.63 -11.42 42.15
N GLY A 175 17.62 -11.24 41.32
CA GLY A 175 16.30 -11.89 41.47
C GLY A 175 15.27 -11.15 42.31
N ASP A 176 15.49 -9.87 42.66
CA ASP A 176 14.47 -9.01 43.26
C ASP A 176 13.94 -7.94 42.27
N THR A 177 13.04 -7.07 42.74
CA THR A 177 12.37 -6.04 41.93
C THR A 177 13.19 -4.75 41.76
N THR A 178 14.45 -4.74 42.17
CA THR A 178 15.31 -3.54 42.17
C THR A 178 16.33 -3.55 41.02
N GLN A 179 16.30 -4.57 40.17
CA GLN A 179 17.13 -4.69 38.97
C GLN A 179 16.28 -4.54 37.70
N GLY A 180 16.94 -4.29 36.57
CA GLY A 180 16.30 -4.23 35.26
C GLY A 180 16.21 -2.81 34.72
N VAL A 181 15.15 -2.56 33.97
CA VAL A 181 14.89 -1.27 33.31
C VAL A 181 13.84 -0.50 34.10
N PHE A 182 14.10 0.78 34.36
CA PHE A 182 13.19 1.68 35.06
C PHE A 182 12.89 2.93 34.23
N HIS A 183 11.70 3.48 34.41
CA HIS A 183 11.27 4.77 33.86
C HIS A 183 11.01 5.76 34.98
N ALA A 184 11.49 6.99 34.85
CA ALA A 184 11.23 8.07 35.79
C ALA A 184 11.05 9.40 35.05
N ASP A 185 10.09 10.21 35.48
CA ASP A 185 9.98 11.59 35.00
C ASP A 185 11.05 12.47 35.66
N ASP A 186 11.33 13.62 35.07
CA ASP A 186 12.23 14.60 35.68
C ASP A 186 11.76 15.06 37.09
N GLY A 187 12.73 15.28 37.98
CA GLY A 187 12.53 15.57 39.39
C GLY A 187 11.96 14.42 40.23
N ALA A 188 11.80 13.21 39.68
CA ALA A 188 11.20 12.10 40.40
C ALA A 188 12.11 11.53 41.51
N SER A 189 11.48 11.06 42.60
CA SER A 189 12.16 10.33 43.68
C SER A 189 11.92 8.82 43.67
N VAL A 190 11.07 8.36 42.75
CA VAL A 190 10.67 6.95 42.58
C VAL A 190 10.61 6.66 41.09
N ALA A 191 10.94 5.43 40.70
CA ALA A 191 10.86 4.99 39.31
C ALA A 191 9.86 3.85 39.13
N THR A 192 9.29 3.77 37.94
CA THR A 192 8.40 2.68 37.51
C THR A 192 9.23 1.59 36.85
N ALA A 193 9.12 0.35 37.33
CA ALA A 193 9.79 -0.78 36.68
C ALA A 193 9.15 -1.08 35.31
N ILE A 194 9.98 -1.11 34.26
CA ILE A 194 9.62 -1.55 32.92
C ILE A 194 9.83 -3.05 32.79
N ASP A 195 10.92 -3.58 33.35
CA ASP A 195 11.14 -5.00 33.48
C ASP A 195 11.97 -5.36 34.73
N THR A 196 12.30 -6.64 34.87
CA THR A 196 13.18 -7.14 35.94
C THR A 196 14.37 -7.91 35.38
N SER A 197 14.86 -7.54 34.20
CA SER A 197 16.01 -8.22 33.57
C SER A 197 17.23 -8.18 34.48
N THR A 198 18.03 -9.25 34.49
CA THR A 198 19.32 -9.25 35.19
C THR A 198 20.38 -8.64 34.30
N ASP A 199 21.28 -7.88 34.90
CA ASP A 199 22.55 -7.48 34.32
C ASP A 199 22.42 -6.61 33.05
N THR A 200 21.43 -5.73 33.05
CA THR A 200 21.25 -4.70 32.01
C THR A 200 22.44 -3.75 32.01
N ARG A 201 23.00 -3.47 30.84
CA ARG A 201 24.19 -2.63 30.59
C ARG A 201 23.74 -1.27 30.07
N VAL A 202 24.10 -0.92 28.84
CA VAL A 202 23.71 0.34 28.18
C VAL A 202 22.25 0.33 27.73
N THR A 203 21.60 1.48 27.84
CA THR A 203 20.29 1.76 27.26
C THR A 203 20.37 2.96 26.32
N GLU A 204 19.68 2.87 25.19
CA GLU A 204 19.61 3.93 24.17
C GLU A 204 18.20 4.01 23.59
N ILE A 205 17.83 5.19 23.11
CA ILE A 205 16.59 5.42 22.37
C ILE A 205 16.93 5.66 20.91
N VAL A 206 16.48 4.76 20.04
CA VAL A 206 16.70 4.86 18.60
C VAL A 206 15.34 4.90 17.93
N ASN A 207 15.06 5.99 17.21
CA ASN A 207 13.80 6.22 16.50
C ASN A 207 12.54 5.98 17.38
N GLY A 208 12.59 6.42 18.64
CA GLY A 208 11.48 6.29 19.60
C GLY A 208 11.26 4.88 20.14
N VAL A 209 12.22 3.97 19.93
CA VAL A 209 12.24 2.62 20.51
C VAL A 209 13.38 2.52 21.51
N LEU A 210 13.08 1.97 22.68
CA LEU A 210 14.05 1.74 23.75
C LEU A 210 14.79 0.42 23.51
N TYR A 211 16.12 0.48 23.46
CA TYR A 211 17.00 -0.68 23.39
C TYR A 211 17.80 -0.80 24.70
N VAL A 212 18.08 -2.04 25.09
CA VAL A 212 18.89 -2.36 26.28
C VAL A 212 19.80 -3.54 25.98
N SER A 213 21.09 -3.35 26.25
CA SER A 213 22.07 -4.44 26.26
C SER A 213 22.00 -5.20 27.60
N ARG A 214 22.19 -6.51 27.57
CA ARG A 214 22.17 -7.41 28.72
C ARG A 214 23.34 -8.36 28.61
N ASP A 215 24.04 -8.59 29.72
CA ASP A 215 25.13 -9.58 29.77
C ASP A 215 25.08 -10.36 31.08
N SER A 216 24.42 -11.53 31.07
CA SER A 216 24.12 -12.32 32.27
C SER A 216 24.58 -13.77 32.16
N THR A 217 24.89 -14.40 33.31
CA THR A 217 25.41 -15.78 33.40
C THR A 217 24.41 -16.81 32.83
N GLN A 218 24.81 -17.59 31.83
CA GLN A 218 23.94 -18.58 31.18
C GLN A 218 23.49 -19.70 32.16
N GLY A 219 22.21 -20.05 32.07
CA GLY A 219 21.41 -20.97 32.89
C GLY A 219 19.93 -20.80 32.50
N SER A 220 18.95 -21.54 33.05
CA SER A 220 17.56 -21.61 32.55
C SER A 220 16.72 -20.31 32.54
N GLY A 221 17.33 -19.13 32.63
CA GLY A 221 16.75 -17.81 32.42
C GLY A 221 17.77 -16.65 32.27
N GLY A 222 19.03 -16.92 31.93
CA GLY A 222 20.05 -15.88 31.69
C GLY A 222 20.25 -15.63 30.19
N THR A 223 20.42 -14.36 29.80
CA THR A 223 20.59 -13.93 28.41
C THR A 223 21.69 -12.87 28.27
N SER A 224 22.64 -13.06 27.33
CA SER A 224 23.50 -11.99 26.83
C SER A 224 22.97 -11.55 25.46
N ASN A 225 22.43 -10.34 25.33
CA ASN A 225 21.76 -9.88 24.10
C ASN A 225 21.56 -8.37 24.07
N ILE A 226 21.03 -7.88 22.96
CA ILE A 226 20.39 -6.57 22.87
C ILE A 226 18.89 -6.80 22.67
N ALA A 227 18.05 -6.06 23.38
CA ALA A 227 16.61 -6.19 23.27
C ALA A 227 15.90 -4.84 23.19
N SER A 228 14.82 -4.83 22.40
CA SER A 228 13.90 -3.71 22.28
C SER A 228 12.73 -3.85 23.26
N TYR A 229 12.12 -2.72 23.60
CA TYR A 229 10.93 -2.68 24.47
C TYR A 229 9.80 -1.93 23.75
N GLY A 230 8.83 -2.70 23.25
CA GLY A 230 7.68 -2.18 22.50
C GLY A 230 8.05 -1.57 21.15
N THR A 231 7.05 -1.02 20.46
CA THR A 231 7.22 -0.22 19.23
C THR A 231 7.25 1.29 19.51
N THR A 232 7.10 1.67 20.77
CA THR A 232 7.12 3.03 21.30
C THR A 232 7.69 2.98 22.72
N LEU A 233 8.23 4.11 23.17
CA LEU A 233 8.76 4.28 24.53
C LEU A 233 7.78 3.82 25.63
N PRO A 234 8.15 2.82 26.45
CA PRO A 234 7.26 2.25 27.46
C PRO A 234 7.27 3.09 28.76
N VAL A 235 6.12 3.32 29.38
CA VAL A 235 6.03 3.99 30.70
C VAL A 235 5.55 3.05 31.81
N SER A 236 5.39 1.77 31.48
CA SER A 236 4.95 0.71 32.39
C SER A 236 5.54 -0.64 31.99
N ALA A 237 5.34 -1.65 32.83
CA ALA A 237 5.83 -3.00 32.61
C ALA A 237 5.58 -3.50 31.17
N THR A 238 6.66 -3.79 30.44
CA THR A 238 6.64 -4.12 29.00
C THR A 238 7.53 -5.32 28.74
N GLN A 239 7.07 -6.24 27.89
CA GLN A 239 7.86 -7.40 27.50
C GLN A 239 8.98 -6.97 26.53
N SER A 240 10.22 -7.37 26.84
CA SER A 240 11.36 -7.17 25.93
C SER A 240 11.34 -8.15 24.77
N GLU A 241 11.72 -7.72 23.58
CA GLU A 241 11.98 -8.56 22.42
C GLU A 241 13.48 -8.61 22.11
N VAL A 242 14.06 -9.80 22.08
CA VAL A 242 15.49 -9.97 21.79
C VAL A 242 15.72 -9.79 20.30
N LEU A 243 16.75 -9.03 19.92
CA LEU A 243 17.15 -8.90 18.53
C LEU A 243 17.47 -10.29 17.95
N PRO A 244 16.83 -10.71 16.85
CA PRO A 244 16.96 -12.08 16.36
C PRO A 244 18.42 -12.42 16.01
N ALA A 245 18.90 -13.56 16.53
CA ALA A 245 20.27 -14.09 16.38
C ALA A 245 21.40 -13.39 17.16
N ILE A 246 21.12 -12.34 17.94
CA ILE A 246 22.05 -11.78 18.95
C ILE A 246 21.66 -12.34 20.33
N ASP A 247 21.68 -13.67 20.50
CA ASP A 247 21.23 -14.37 21.71
C ASP A 247 22.33 -15.15 22.45
N GLY A 248 23.42 -14.45 22.75
CA GLY A 248 24.37 -14.81 23.80
C GLY A 248 25.55 -15.67 23.38
N SER A 249 25.53 -16.25 22.18
CA SER A 249 26.71 -16.89 21.61
C SER A 249 26.66 -16.95 20.09
N VAL A 250 27.83 -16.93 19.46
CA VAL A 250 28.02 -17.10 18.01
C VAL A 250 28.98 -18.26 17.73
N THR A 251 28.89 -18.85 16.54
CA THR A 251 29.91 -19.81 16.08
C THR A 251 30.97 -19.04 15.33
N LEU A 252 32.16 -18.93 15.91
CA LEU A 252 33.23 -18.08 15.38
C LEU A 252 33.69 -18.57 14.01
N THR A 253 33.61 -17.72 12.99
CA THR A 253 34.14 -17.99 11.65
C THR A 253 35.54 -17.42 11.47
N ALA A 254 36.21 -17.77 10.37
CA ALA A 254 37.54 -17.23 10.06
C ALA A 254 37.50 -15.72 9.75
N ALA A 255 36.33 -15.16 9.41
CA ALA A 255 36.16 -13.72 9.19
C ALA A 255 36.04 -12.93 10.50
N GLU A 256 35.77 -13.62 11.61
CA GLU A 256 35.50 -13.06 12.93
C GLU A 256 36.69 -13.25 13.89
N GLU A 257 37.77 -13.90 13.45
CA GLU A 257 38.91 -14.15 14.33
C GLU A 257 39.70 -12.87 14.67
N ASN A 258 40.20 -12.82 15.89
CA ASN A 258 41.16 -11.84 16.36
C ASN A 258 42.41 -12.50 16.93
N SER A 259 43.33 -11.68 17.45
CA SER A 259 44.62 -12.13 17.97
C SER A 259 44.55 -13.11 19.15
N LEU A 260 43.39 -13.27 19.80
CA LEU A 260 43.19 -14.10 20.99
C LEU A 260 42.39 -15.38 20.70
N ASN A 261 41.45 -15.34 19.75
CA ASN A 261 40.46 -16.39 19.55
C ASN A 261 40.62 -17.18 18.24
N ALA A 262 41.67 -16.93 17.44
CA ALA A 262 41.95 -17.70 16.22
C ALA A 262 41.95 -19.23 16.42
N SER A 263 42.34 -19.72 17.60
CA SER A 263 42.29 -21.15 17.93
C SER A 263 40.87 -21.72 18.19
N ALA A 264 39.87 -20.84 18.32
CA ALA A 264 38.47 -21.14 18.59
C ALA A 264 37.58 -21.06 17.34
N VAL A 265 38.13 -20.75 16.16
CA VAL A 265 37.39 -20.77 14.88
C VAL A 265 36.73 -22.14 14.68
N GLY A 266 35.44 -22.13 14.36
CA GLY A 266 34.58 -23.30 14.24
C GLY A 266 33.97 -23.80 15.56
N THR A 267 34.15 -23.05 16.65
CA THR A 267 33.52 -23.33 17.96
C THR A 267 32.58 -22.21 18.40
N THR A 268 31.70 -22.49 19.34
CA THR A 268 30.77 -21.50 19.89
C THR A 268 31.46 -20.64 20.95
N VAL A 269 31.44 -19.31 20.75
CA VAL A 269 31.97 -18.29 21.65
C VAL A 269 30.81 -17.50 22.25
N SER A 270 30.86 -17.26 23.56
CA SER A 270 29.83 -16.46 24.25
C SER A 270 30.07 -14.97 24.00
N LEU A 271 29.00 -14.26 23.66
CA LEU A 271 29.01 -12.81 23.49
C LEU A 271 28.94 -12.11 24.85
N SER A 272 29.49 -10.91 24.91
CA SER A 272 29.50 -10.04 26.08
C SER A 272 29.20 -8.59 25.65
N PRO A 273 28.00 -8.32 25.08
CA PRO A 273 27.66 -7.02 24.55
C PRO A 273 27.54 -6.01 25.71
N GLU A 274 28.29 -4.92 25.67
CA GLU A 274 28.19 -3.83 26.67
C GLU A 274 27.46 -2.62 26.08
N SER A 275 27.93 -2.12 24.93
CA SER A 275 27.40 -0.94 24.22
C SER A 275 27.15 -1.26 22.74
N TYR A 276 26.35 -0.45 22.07
CA TYR A 276 25.99 -0.66 20.66
C TYR A 276 25.70 0.67 19.96
N PHE A 277 25.75 0.69 18.63
CA PHE A 277 25.47 1.85 17.80
C PHE A 277 24.77 1.43 16.50
N PHE A 278 23.60 1.98 16.23
CA PHE A 278 22.88 1.76 14.98
C PHE A 278 23.34 2.76 13.92
N ALA A 279 24.14 2.31 12.96
CA ALA A 279 24.49 3.12 11.80
C ALA A 279 23.31 3.26 10.81
N SER A 280 22.42 2.26 10.77
CA SER A 280 21.16 2.31 10.05
C SER A 280 20.17 1.29 10.65
N PRO A 281 18.90 1.23 10.19
CA PRO A 281 17.98 0.17 10.60
C PRO A 281 18.45 -1.25 10.29
N THR A 282 19.46 -1.42 9.41
CA THR A 282 19.98 -2.71 8.98
C THR A 282 21.47 -2.93 9.29
N VAL A 283 22.17 -1.96 9.89
CA VAL A 283 23.60 -2.06 10.24
C VAL A 283 23.79 -1.65 11.70
N LEU A 284 24.37 -2.55 12.50
CA LEU A 284 24.56 -2.40 13.94
C LEU A 284 26.00 -2.71 14.32
N TYR A 285 26.64 -1.82 15.08
CA TYR A 285 27.94 -2.06 15.70
C TYR A 285 27.74 -2.39 17.18
N VAL A 286 28.45 -3.40 17.68
CA VAL A 286 28.33 -3.86 19.08
C VAL A 286 29.72 -3.93 19.70
N ALA A 287 29.93 -3.16 20.78
CA ALA A 287 31.13 -3.21 21.59
C ALA A 287 31.05 -4.43 22.54
N ASP A 288 31.90 -5.42 22.30
CA ASP A 288 32.01 -6.63 23.11
C ASP A 288 33.17 -6.50 24.10
N SER A 289 32.90 -6.74 25.39
CA SER A 289 33.92 -6.57 26.44
C SER A 289 34.98 -7.66 26.48
N GLY A 290 34.79 -8.76 25.73
CA GLY A 290 35.72 -9.89 25.71
C GLY A 290 35.80 -10.66 27.03
N ASN A 291 34.90 -10.38 27.98
CA ASN A 291 34.84 -11.05 29.28
C ASN A 291 33.44 -11.60 29.59
N PRO A 292 32.95 -12.58 28.79
CA PRO A 292 31.60 -13.10 28.94
C PRO A 292 31.39 -13.75 30.31
N LYS A 293 30.27 -13.46 30.97
CA LYS A 293 29.96 -14.00 32.31
C LYS A 293 29.79 -15.50 32.38
N ALA A 294 29.55 -16.16 31.24
CA ALA A 294 29.48 -17.62 31.14
C ALA A 294 30.85 -18.32 31.27
N GLY A 295 31.96 -17.57 31.23
CA GLY A 295 33.32 -18.09 31.19
C GLY A 295 33.70 -18.61 29.80
N GLY A 296 35.00 -18.64 29.50
CA GLY A 296 35.51 -19.04 28.18
C GLY A 296 36.42 -17.97 27.56
N VAL A 297 36.82 -18.20 26.31
CA VAL A 297 37.55 -17.21 25.49
C VAL A 297 36.49 -16.24 24.98
N GLY A 298 36.50 -14.98 25.43
CA GLY A 298 35.64 -13.94 24.85
C GLY A 298 36.13 -13.51 23.47
N ASP A 299 35.23 -12.96 22.67
CA ASP A 299 35.58 -12.39 21.36
C ASP A 299 36.31 -11.07 21.58
N GLY A 300 35.66 -10.05 22.15
CA GLY A 300 36.27 -8.76 22.43
C GLY A 300 36.55 -7.94 21.14
N GLY A 301 36.26 -6.64 21.19
CA GLY A 301 36.41 -5.74 20.04
C GLY A 301 35.06 -5.18 19.59
N LEU A 302 35.00 -4.69 18.35
CA LEU A 302 33.80 -4.07 17.78
C LEU A 302 33.21 -4.96 16.69
N GLN A 303 32.07 -5.55 16.96
CA GLN A 303 31.36 -6.45 16.06
C GLN A 303 30.48 -5.65 15.10
N LYS A 304 30.53 -5.94 13.80
CA LYS A 304 29.59 -5.40 12.81
C LYS A 304 28.54 -6.45 12.47
N TRP A 305 27.28 -6.04 12.54
CA TRP A 305 26.13 -6.89 12.27
C TRP A 305 25.24 -6.28 11.19
N THR A 306 24.74 -7.12 10.27
CA THR A 306 23.76 -6.72 9.26
C THR A 306 22.44 -7.48 9.38
N TYR A 307 21.34 -6.79 9.11
CA TYR A 307 19.98 -7.36 9.16
C TYR A 307 19.46 -7.66 7.75
N ASN A 308 19.09 -8.92 7.51
CA ASN A 308 18.59 -9.38 6.21
C ASN A 308 17.05 -9.36 6.07
N GLY A 309 16.34 -8.72 7.02
CA GLY A 309 14.87 -8.74 7.10
C GLY A 309 14.29 -9.86 7.98
N THR A 310 15.11 -10.80 8.46
CA THR A 310 14.67 -11.87 9.37
C THR A 310 15.59 -12.07 10.57
N ALA A 311 16.91 -12.00 10.39
CA ALA A 311 17.89 -12.18 11.45
C ALA A 311 19.11 -11.27 11.28
N TRP A 312 19.75 -10.93 12.39
CA TRP A 312 21.05 -10.28 12.39
C TRP A 312 22.14 -11.31 12.12
N THR A 313 23.12 -10.94 11.29
CA THR A 313 24.28 -11.76 10.98
C THR A 313 25.53 -11.00 11.38
N LEU A 314 26.42 -11.65 12.14
CA LEU A 314 27.74 -11.11 12.44
C LEU A 314 28.58 -11.19 11.17
N ASP A 315 29.00 -10.06 10.63
CA ASP A 315 29.83 -10.02 9.42
C ASP A 315 31.31 -10.17 9.77
N TYR A 316 31.79 -9.41 10.76
CA TYR A 316 33.17 -9.49 11.28
C TYR A 316 33.34 -8.72 12.61
N THR A 317 34.48 -8.93 13.27
CA THR A 317 34.90 -8.22 14.48
C THR A 317 36.18 -7.42 14.24
N LEU A 318 36.11 -6.10 14.37
CA LEU A 318 37.27 -5.21 14.32
C LEU A 318 38.01 -5.22 15.67
N SER A 319 39.32 -5.44 15.63
CA SER A 319 40.16 -5.54 16.84
C SER A 319 41.60 -5.04 16.68
N VAL A 320 42.04 -4.79 15.45
CA VAL A 320 43.40 -4.35 15.15
C VAL A 320 43.66 -2.98 15.79
N GLY A 321 44.75 -2.84 16.54
CA GLY A 321 45.09 -1.59 17.24
C GLY A 321 44.69 -1.55 18.73
N LEU A 322 43.78 -2.41 19.19
CA LEU A 322 43.33 -2.45 20.59
C LEU A 322 44.31 -3.13 21.55
N ASN A 323 45.24 -3.93 21.03
CA ASN A 323 46.19 -4.74 21.82
C ASN A 323 45.49 -5.64 22.86
N LEU A 324 44.48 -6.38 22.41
CA LEU A 324 43.66 -7.23 23.29
C LEU A 324 44.51 -8.25 24.06
N VAL A 325 44.17 -8.47 25.33
CA VAL A 325 44.69 -9.53 26.19
C VAL A 325 43.58 -10.50 26.59
N SER A 326 43.93 -11.75 26.90
CA SER A 326 42.95 -12.72 27.41
C SER A 326 42.31 -12.20 28.70
N ASN A 327 41.01 -12.43 28.88
CA ASN A 327 40.28 -12.20 30.14
C ASN A 327 40.84 -12.93 31.38
N THR A 328 41.78 -13.86 31.19
CA THR A 328 42.52 -14.52 32.29
C THR A 328 43.86 -13.86 32.63
N SER A 329 44.20 -12.77 31.94
CA SER A 329 45.42 -11.99 32.18
C SER A 329 45.36 -11.28 33.53
N THR A 330 46.44 -10.61 33.90
CA THR A 330 46.50 -9.87 35.18
C THR A 330 46.15 -8.39 35.05
N SER A 331 46.26 -7.84 33.84
CA SER A 331 45.98 -6.44 33.51
C SER A 331 45.90 -6.31 31.98
N GLY A 332 45.14 -5.34 31.49
CA GLY A 332 45.09 -4.94 30.07
C GLY A 332 43.67 -4.85 29.50
N THR A 333 43.58 -4.55 28.21
CA THR A 333 42.30 -4.40 27.47
C THR A 333 41.76 -5.76 27.02
N THR A 334 40.54 -6.12 27.39
CA THR A 334 39.88 -7.36 26.95
C THR A 334 38.92 -7.13 25.78
N GLY A 335 38.42 -5.91 25.60
CA GLY A 335 37.45 -5.56 24.59
C GLY A 335 37.08 -4.08 24.66
N LEU A 336 35.85 -3.74 24.28
CA LEU A 336 35.35 -2.37 24.26
C LEU A 336 34.08 -2.20 25.12
N ILE A 337 33.93 -1.00 25.68
CA ILE A 337 32.71 -0.47 26.33
C ILE A 337 32.59 1.01 25.97
N GLY A 338 31.42 1.62 26.17
CA GLY A 338 31.13 3.01 25.82
C GLY A 338 31.35 3.28 24.33
N LEU A 339 30.29 3.34 23.54
CA LEU A 339 30.36 3.43 22.08
C LEU A 339 29.50 4.58 21.58
N THR A 340 30.03 5.37 20.65
CA THR A 340 29.26 6.35 19.87
C THR A 340 29.85 6.43 18.46
N GLY A 341 29.13 7.05 17.51
CA GLY A 341 29.62 7.21 16.15
C GLY A 341 28.72 8.08 15.28
N GLU A 342 29.18 8.36 14.08
CA GLU A 342 28.45 9.12 13.06
C GLU A 342 28.68 8.52 11.67
N VAL A 343 27.64 8.57 10.83
CA VAL A 343 27.71 8.11 9.45
C VAL A 343 28.08 9.27 8.54
N GLU A 344 29.15 9.11 7.77
CA GLU A 344 29.70 10.07 6.82
C GLU A 344 29.65 9.51 5.39
N GLY A 345 28.52 9.70 4.70
CA GLY A 345 28.33 9.15 3.35
C GLY A 345 28.22 7.63 3.39
N ASP A 346 29.19 6.93 2.78
CA ASP A 346 29.25 5.47 2.74
C ASP A 346 30.11 4.87 3.89
N GLU A 347 30.70 5.73 4.73
CA GLU A 347 31.54 5.33 5.86
C GLU A 347 30.86 5.65 7.20
N VAL A 348 31.32 5.00 8.27
CA VAL A 348 30.96 5.34 9.66
C VAL A 348 32.21 5.53 10.49
N VAL A 349 32.25 6.62 11.26
CA VAL A 349 33.34 6.92 12.21
C VAL A 349 32.85 6.59 13.61
N LEU A 350 33.56 5.72 14.32
CA LEU A 350 33.18 5.17 15.61
C LEU A 350 34.21 5.51 16.67
N TYR A 351 33.74 5.80 17.88
CA TYR A 351 34.54 6.13 19.04
C TYR A 351 34.17 5.22 20.20
N ALA A 352 35.16 4.59 20.83
CA ALA A 352 34.91 3.65 21.92
C ALA A 352 35.98 3.70 23.02
N THR A 353 35.60 3.36 24.26
CA THR A 353 36.57 3.10 25.33
C THR A 353 36.81 1.59 25.54
N ASN A 354 37.82 1.22 26.32
CA ASN A 354 38.17 -0.19 26.53
C ASN A 354 37.50 -0.80 27.75
N ALA A 355 37.07 -2.05 27.59
CA ALA A 355 36.89 -2.99 28.68
C ALA A 355 38.26 -3.46 29.19
N THR A 356 38.45 -3.48 30.50
CA THR A 356 39.72 -3.91 31.13
C THR A 356 39.58 -5.13 32.00
N VAL A 357 40.70 -5.86 32.21
CA VAL A 357 40.76 -7.02 33.11
C VAL A 357 40.54 -6.60 34.56
N GLY A 358 41.28 -5.59 35.02
CA GLY A 358 41.14 -5.02 36.35
C GLY A 358 40.45 -3.66 36.26
N ASP A 359 39.63 -3.33 37.25
CA ASP A 359 38.87 -2.07 37.24
C ASP A 359 39.73 -0.81 37.38
N LEU A 360 40.99 -0.98 37.80
CA LEU A 360 42.01 0.08 37.93
C LEU A 360 43.03 0.08 36.78
N ASP A 361 42.85 -0.77 35.77
CA ASP A 361 43.70 -0.75 34.59
C ASP A 361 43.52 0.56 33.81
N GLN A 362 44.55 0.92 33.04
CA GLN A 362 44.54 2.11 32.21
C GLN A 362 43.42 2.03 31.17
N THR A 363 42.67 3.12 31.06
CA THR A 363 41.62 3.28 30.04
C THR A 363 42.03 4.29 28.97
N TYR A 364 41.45 4.11 27.79
CA TYR A 364 41.76 4.85 26.56
C TYR A 364 40.47 5.20 25.83
N LEU A 365 40.51 6.23 24.99
CA LEU A 365 39.54 6.45 23.94
C LEU A 365 40.16 6.06 22.60
N PHE A 366 39.45 5.26 21.81
CA PHE A 366 39.83 4.86 20.47
C PHE A 366 38.88 5.44 19.42
N THR A 367 39.38 5.53 18.19
CA THR A 367 38.57 5.77 16.99
C THR A 367 38.88 4.76 15.90
N VAL A 368 37.88 4.42 15.08
CA VAL A 368 38.01 3.63 13.86
C VAL A 368 36.99 4.12 12.84
N THR A 369 37.31 4.04 11.55
CA THR A 369 36.38 4.27 10.45
C THR A 369 36.14 2.95 9.73
N ASP A 370 34.89 2.64 9.39
CA ASP A 370 34.49 1.42 8.70
C ASP A 370 33.58 1.77 7.50
N ASP A 371 33.72 1.02 6.40
CA ASP A 371 32.84 1.13 5.22
C ASP A 371 31.52 0.41 5.50
N LEU A 372 30.38 1.09 5.39
CA LEU A 372 29.06 0.53 5.71
C LEU A 372 28.70 -0.70 4.86
N ASP A 373 29.15 -0.76 3.61
CA ASP A 373 28.86 -1.85 2.67
C ASP A 373 29.80 -3.05 2.84
N ALA A 374 30.88 -2.91 3.62
CA ALA A 374 31.80 -4.01 3.85
C ALA A 374 31.14 -5.16 4.63
N THR A 375 31.26 -6.38 4.11
CA THR A 375 30.81 -7.63 4.76
C THR A 375 31.97 -8.52 5.23
N THR A 376 33.21 -8.02 5.13
CA THR A 376 34.42 -8.69 5.61
C THR A 376 35.38 -7.64 6.13
N ALA A 377 36.00 -7.86 7.28
CA ALA A 377 36.93 -6.92 7.90
C ALA A 377 38.01 -6.45 6.91
N PRO A 378 38.07 -5.14 6.60
CA PRO A 378 39.12 -4.59 5.77
C PRO A 378 40.50 -4.72 6.44
N ALA A 379 41.53 -5.02 5.64
CA ALA A 379 42.86 -5.35 6.17
C ALA A 379 43.66 -4.13 6.68
N ASP A 380 43.25 -2.94 6.28
CA ASP A 380 43.89 -1.65 6.56
C ASP A 380 43.17 -0.81 7.62
N GLU A 381 41.99 -1.25 8.09
CA GLU A 381 41.29 -0.62 9.19
C GLU A 381 41.91 -1.00 10.54
N SER A 382 42.16 0.01 11.38
CA SER A 382 42.72 -0.20 12.71
C SER A 382 42.31 0.91 13.67
N PHE A 383 42.10 0.54 14.93
CA PHE A 383 41.83 1.48 16.00
C PHE A 383 43.03 2.37 16.27
N THR A 384 42.79 3.67 16.35
CA THR A 384 43.75 4.68 16.77
C THR A 384 43.40 5.17 18.17
N THR A 385 44.36 5.16 19.10
CA THR A 385 44.16 5.78 20.43
C THR A 385 44.17 7.30 20.31
N LEU A 386 43.05 7.94 20.66
CA LEU A 386 42.90 9.39 20.70
C LEU A 386 43.32 9.96 22.05
N VAL A 387 42.83 9.37 23.14
CA VAL A 387 43.05 9.85 24.51
C VAL A 387 43.50 8.70 25.39
N THR A 388 44.43 8.98 26.30
CA THR A 388 44.81 8.09 27.41
C THR A 388 44.39 8.75 28.70
N ALA A 389 43.60 8.06 29.53
CA ALA A 389 43.15 8.60 30.81
C ALA A 389 44.34 9.04 31.68
N ALA A 390 44.20 10.13 32.43
CA ALA A 390 45.24 10.55 33.36
C ALA A 390 45.46 9.50 34.47
N ALA A 391 46.62 9.55 35.13
CA ALA A 391 46.86 8.69 36.30
C ALA A 391 45.77 8.88 37.35
N ASP A 392 45.38 7.79 38.00
CA ASP A 392 44.30 7.74 39.01
C ASP A 392 42.91 8.17 38.47
N THR A 393 42.68 8.03 37.17
CA THR A 393 41.37 8.25 36.52
C THR A 393 41.03 7.15 35.53
N ASN A 394 39.74 7.00 35.24
CA ASN A 394 39.26 6.11 34.19
C ASN A 394 38.22 6.79 33.30
N ILE A 395 38.38 6.63 31.99
CA ILE A 395 37.35 6.94 31.00
C ILE A 395 36.28 5.85 31.09
N ARG A 396 35.01 6.23 31.13
CA ARG A 396 33.88 5.30 31.29
C ARG A 396 32.94 5.29 30.09
N GLY A 397 32.52 6.47 29.65
CA GLY A 397 31.63 6.64 28.51
C GLY A 397 32.15 7.70 27.54
N VAL A 398 31.64 7.65 26.32
CA VAL A 398 31.89 8.64 25.27
C VAL A 398 30.58 8.92 24.53
N SER A 399 30.32 10.17 24.23
CA SER A 399 29.21 10.60 23.37
C SER A 399 29.60 11.87 22.62
N PHE A 400 28.81 12.28 21.63
CA PHE A 400 28.99 13.60 21.02
C PHE A 400 28.54 14.71 21.96
N ALA A 401 29.15 15.88 21.81
CA ALA A 401 28.77 17.08 22.54
C ALA A 401 27.33 17.49 22.21
N PRO A 402 26.53 17.88 23.23
CA PRO A 402 25.18 18.37 23.04
C PRO A 402 25.23 19.76 22.37
N THR A 403 24.21 20.05 21.58
CA THR A 403 24.19 21.23 20.70
C THR A 403 23.11 22.23 21.10
N ASP A 404 23.39 23.50 20.87
CA ASP A 404 22.42 24.60 21.08
C ASP A 404 21.39 24.65 19.94
N THR A 405 20.33 23.86 20.04
CA THR A 405 19.17 23.99 19.16
C THR A 405 18.36 25.27 19.45
N SER A 406 18.61 26.00 20.55
CA SER A 406 18.02 27.34 20.80
C SER A 406 18.60 28.41 19.88
N THR A 407 19.72 28.10 19.20
CA THR A 407 20.19 28.81 17.99
C THR A 407 19.91 28.07 16.69
N ALA A 408 18.85 27.25 16.66
CA ALA A 408 18.03 27.09 15.46
C ALA A 408 17.84 28.47 14.82
N SER A 409 18.52 28.73 13.69
CA SER A 409 18.32 29.99 12.97
C SER A 409 16.91 30.00 12.42
N ALA A 410 15.98 30.53 13.22
CA ALA A 410 14.63 30.81 12.80
C ALA A 410 14.68 32.08 11.94
N VAL A 411 15.01 31.95 10.65
CA VAL A 411 14.90 33.07 9.72
C VAL A 411 13.42 33.27 9.40
N MET A 412 12.76 34.12 10.18
CA MET A 412 11.46 34.66 9.80
C MET A 412 11.69 35.85 8.86
N VAL A 413 11.40 35.69 7.57
CA VAL A 413 11.42 36.82 6.63
C VAL A 413 10.13 37.63 6.82
N ALA A 414 10.13 38.54 7.79
CA ALA A 414 9.01 39.43 8.06
C ALA A 414 8.95 40.62 7.07
N ASN A 415 7.74 41.16 6.88
CA ASN A 415 7.35 42.29 6.01
C ASN A 415 8.48 43.09 5.31
N GLY A 416 8.64 42.83 4.00
CA GLY A 416 9.49 43.61 3.10
C GLY A 416 10.97 43.21 3.03
N GLY A 417 11.36 42.14 3.73
CA GLY A 417 12.74 41.63 3.72
C GLY A 417 13.05 40.66 2.58
N THR A 418 14.32 40.65 2.17
CA THR A 418 14.94 39.65 1.28
C THR A 418 15.97 38.89 2.11
N SER A 419 15.96 37.56 2.07
CA SER A 419 17.03 36.75 2.68
C SER A 419 17.96 36.23 1.58
N THR A 420 19.25 36.46 1.71
CA THR A 420 20.27 35.96 0.78
C THR A 420 21.33 35.21 1.58
N SER A 421 21.63 33.97 1.18
CA SER A 421 22.72 33.18 1.79
C SER A 421 22.53 32.83 3.28
N ALA A 422 21.31 32.47 3.69
CA ALA A 422 21.05 31.99 5.04
C ALA A 422 21.47 30.52 5.21
N THR A 423 22.21 30.20 6.27
CA THR A 423 22.52 28.81 6.63
C THR A 423 21.60 28.35 7.76
N ILE A 424 20.90 27.24 7.58
CA ILE A 424 19.93 26.67 8.54
C ILE A 424 20.41 25.26 8.93
N SER A 425 20.70 25.03 10.20
CA SER A 425 21.18 23.75 10.75
C SER A 425 20.47 23.44 12.09
N ASN A 426 20.64 22.23 12.62
CA ASN A 426 20.45 21.90 14.05
C ASN A 426 19.07 22.31 14.62
N GLY A 427 17.98 21.78 14.07
CA GLY A 427 16.60 22.12 14.47
C GLY A 427 16.07 23.46 13.93
N GLY A 428 16.91 24.22 13.20
CA GLY A 428 16.58 25.49 12.52
C GLY A 428 15.34 25.43 11.64
N SER A 429 14.61 26.56 11.51
CA SER A 429 13.46 26.67 10.60
C SER A 429 13.43 28.00 9.86
N ILE A 430 13.56 28.01 8.54
CA ILE A 430 13.25 29.22 7.74
C ILE A 430 11.75 29.28 7.43
N VAL A 431 11.12 30.41 7.73
CA VAL A 431 9.70 30.68 7.41
C VAL A 431 9.59 31.87 6.45
N VAL A 432 9.22 31.58 5.20
CA VAL A 432 8.96 32.58 4.15
C VAL A 432 7.46 32.79 4.00
N GLN A 433 7.01 34.04 4.13
CA GLN A 433 5.60 34.48 4.02
C GLN A 433 5.31 35.09 2.63
N SER A 434 4.05 35.10 2.18
CA SER A 434 3.55 35.64 0.87
C SER A 434 4.17 36.93 0.32
N GLY A 435 4.77 36.88 -0.87
CA GLY A 435 5.32 38.04 -1.59
C GLY A 435 6.80 38.35 -1.27
N ARG A 436 7.65 37.34 -1.06
CA ARG A 436 9.03 37.50 -0.52
C ARG A 436 10.02 36.52 -1.18
N THR A 437 11.31 36.86 -1.14
CA THR A 437 12.39 36.11 -1.82
C THR A 437 13.46 35.66 -0.83
N ALA A 438 13.78 34.36 -0.84
CA ALA A 438 14.96 33.77 -0.21
C ALA A 438 15.83 33.14 -1.31
N THR A 439 17.10 33.53 -1.42
CA THR A 439 18.01 33.02 -2.48
C THR A 439 19.35 32.58 -1.91
N GLY A 440 19.81 31.40 -2.32
CA GLY A 440 21.12 30.85 -1.94
C GLY A 440 21.21 30.38 -0.48
N ALA A 441 20.09 30.01 0.15
CA ALA A 441 20.12 29.43 1.48
C ALA A 441 20.70 28.00 1.46
N SER A 442 21.43 27.64 2.51
CA SER A 442 22.03 26.31 2.73
C SER A 442 21.37 25.65 3.94
N ILE A 443 20.71 24.51 3.74
CA ILE A 443 20.17 23.70 4.83
C ILE A 443 21.14 22.55 5.10
N LEU A 444 21.64 22.46 6.33
CA LEU A 444 22.59 21.46 6.82
C LEU A 444 21.86 20.42 7.70
N SER A 445 22.59 19.40 8.16
CA SER A 445 22.11 18.33 9.06
C SER A 445 21.20 18.87 10.19
N GLY A 446 20.07 18.20 10.42
CA GLY A 446 19.08 18.58 11.44
C GLY A 446 18.24 19.83 11.16
N GLY A 447 18.48 20.60 10.10
CA GLY A 447 17.69 21.78 9.75
C GLY A 447 16.35 21.48 9.05
N SER A 448 15.38 22.37 9.20
CA SER A 448 14.06 22.33 8.55
C SER A 448 13.76 23.62 7.79
N ALA A 449 12.89 23.57 6.78
CA ALA A 449 12.31 24.75 6.14
C ALA A 449 10.80 24.61 6.09
N THR A 450 10.07 25.67 6.43
CA THR A 450 8.60 25.69 6.42
C THR A 450 8.13 26.91 5.64
N ILE A 451 7.65 26.70 4.42
CA ILE A 451 7.17 27.78 3.55
C ILE A 451 5.65 27.89 3.72
N SER A 452 5.14 29.09 4.02
CA SER A 452 3.70 29.29 4.27
C SER A 452 3.16 30.51 3.53
N GLY A 453 2.10 30.28 2.75
CA GLY A 453 1.31 31.31 2.07
C GLY A 453 2.00 31.90 0.83
N PHE A 454 1.95 31.21 -0.30
CA PHE A 454 2.49 31.74 -1.55
C PHE A 454 1.53 32.72 -2.26
N GLY A 455 2.10 33.67 -3.00
CA GLY A 455 1.43 34.43 -4.06
C GLY A 455 2.12 34.25 -5.42
N ALA A 456 1.44 34.62 -6.50
CA ALA A 456 1.86 34.39 -7.91
C ALA A 456 3.19 35.04 -8.38
N ALA A 457 3.99 35.62 -7.47
CA ALA A 457 5.25 36.30 -7.76
C ALA A 457 6.47 35.74 -7.01
N ASP A 458 6.30 34.64 -6.27
CA ASP A 458 7.34 34.08 -5.39
C ASP A 458 8.22 33.03 -6.14
N VAL A 459 9.55 33.08 -5.95
CA VAL A 459 10.56 32.17 -6.55
C VAL A 459 11.51 31.69 -5.46
N ILE A 460 11.83 30.39 -5.43
CA ILE A 460 12.81 29.77 -4.52
C ILE A 460 13.91 29.08 -5.34
N ASP A 461 15.17 29.31 -4.97
CA ASP A 461 16.40 28.73 -5.55
C ASP A 461 17.33 28.36 -4.39
N GLU A 462 17.30 27.10 -3.96
CA GLU A 462 17.98 26.58 -2.75
C GLU A 462 18.95 25.45 -3.09
N THR A 463 20.06 25.36 -2.35
CA THR A 463 21.06 24.30 -2.48
C THR A 463 21.09 23.48 -1.18
N VAL A 464 20.63 22.24 -1.24
CA VAL A 464 20.70 21.27 -0.13
C VAL A 464 22.08 20.61 -0.13
N MET A 465 22.77 20.61 1.02
CA MET A 465 24.10 20.00 1.16
C MET A 465 24.09 19.15 2.44
N GLY A 466 23.92 17.83 2.31
CA GLY A 466 24.09 16.86 3.43
C GLY A 466 23.22 15.61 3.32
N THR A 467 23.71 14.49 3.84
CA THR A 467 22.97 13.22 4.01
C THR A 467 22.17 13.28 5.32
N GLY A 468 20.83 13.33 5.25
CA GLY A 468 19.95 13.33 6.44
C GLY A 468 19.03 14.55 6.65
N THR A 469 18.87 15.44 5.66
CA THR A 469 17.98 16.60 5.77
C THR A 469 16.51 16.26 5.43
N THR A 470 15.55 16.68 6.27
CA THR A 470 14.10 16.51 6.03
C THR A 470 13.47 17.84 5.59
N LEU A 471 12.97 17.92 4.35
CA LEU A 471 12.26 19.10 3.84
C LEU A 471 10.74 19.00 4.09
N ASN A 472 10.25 19.58 5.18
CA ASN A 472 8.81 19.63 5.52
C ASN A 472 8.10 20.82 4.87
N THR A 473 7.67 20.68 3.60
CA THR A 473 6.88 21.73 2.94
C THR A 473 5.38 21.54 3.18
N THR A 474 4.73 22.44 3.95
CA THR A 474 3.26 22.53 4.04
C THR A 474 2.74 23.60 3.07
N VAL A 475 2.29 23.19 1.88
CA VAL A 475 1.70 24.14 0.91
C VAL A 475 0.23 24.39 1.24
N SER A 476 -0.13 25.63 1.51
CA SER A 476 -1.53 26.10 1.54
C SER A 476 -1.71 27.23 0.53
N GLY A 477 -2.73 27.11 -0.33
CA GLY A 477 -2.98 28.01 -1.45
C GLY A 477 -2.18 27.63 -2.70
N GLY A 478 -2.87 27.39 -3.82
CA GLY A 478 -2.34 26.76 -5.03
C GLY A 478 -1.14 27.45 -5.69
N ASN A 479 0.08 27.03 -5.33
CA ASN A 479 1.33 27.58 -5.87
C ASN A 479 2.41 26.48 -6.08
N THR A 480 3.31 26.74 -7.03
CA THR A 480 4.35 25.86 -7.59
C THR A 480 5.52 25.58 -6.65
N ILE A 481 6.06 24.34 -6.65
CA ILE A 481 7.35 23.97 -6.04
C ILE A 481 8.42 23.86 -7.16
N ALA A 482 9.59 24.46 -6.97
CA ALA A 482 10.70 24.41 -7.94
C ALA A 482 11.81 23.40 -7.54
N THR A 483 12.33 22.74 -8.57
CA THR A 483 13.54 21.91 -8.75
C THR A 483 14.34 21.46 -7.52
N LEU A 484 14.39 20.14 -7.28
CA LEU A 484 15.42 19.49 -6.46
C LEU A 484 16.58 19.04 -7.36
N SER A 485 17.80 19.46 -7.05
CA SER A 485 19.02 18.95 -7.68
C SER A 485 20.02 18.51 -6.63
N SER A 486 20.16 17.19 -6.46
CA SER A 486 21.28 16.39 -5.91
C SER A 486 20.90 15.45 -4.76
N GLY A 487 21.47 14.24 -4.83
CA GLY A 487 21.56 13.26 -3.74
C GLY A 487 20.42 12.24 -3.68
N THR A 488 20.77 10.98 -3.42
CA THR A 488 19.84 9.90 -3.10
C THR A 488 19.10 10.28 -1.81
N VAL A 489 17.84 10.69 -1.91
CA VAL A 489 17.00 11.05 -0.76
C VAL A 489 15.69 10.28 -0.84
N SER A 490 15.37 9.54 0.22
CA SER A 490 14.00 9.11 0.49
C SER A 490 13.24 10.32 1.04
N GLN A 491 12.37 10.94 0.24
CA GLN A 491 11.57 12.10 0.66
C GLN A 491 10.12 11.69 0.91
N GLN A 492 9.56 12.08 2.06
CA GLN A 492 8.13 11.96 2.35
C GLN A 492 7.46 13.34 2.28
N PHE A 493 6.64 13.57 1.26
CA PHE A 493 5.80 14.77 1.18
C PHE A 493 4.42 14.45 1.78
N THR A 494 4.03 15.14 2.85
CA THR A 494 2.69 15.01 3.46
C THR A 494 1.87 16.26 3.17
N PHE A 495 0.84 16.16 2.33
CA PHE A 495 -0.07 17.26 2.02
C PHE A 495 -1.25 17.27 3.00
N ALA A 496 -1.20 18.12 4.02
CA ALA A 496 -2.32 18.36 4.92
C ALA A 496 -3.18 19.52 4.38
N GLY A 497 -3.99 19.26 3.36
CA GLY A 497 -4.88 20.26 2.77
C GLY A 497 -5.49 19.80 1.45
N SER A 498 -6.76 20.13 1.23
CA SER A 498 -7.59 19.63 0.13
C SER A 498 -7.26 20.24 -1.25
N ALA A 499 -5.98 20.45 -1.61
CA ALA A 499 -5.54 20.84 -2.95
C ALA A 499 -4.02 20.75 -3.19
N LEU A 500 -3.58 19.93 -4.16
CA LEU A 500 -2.29 20.12 -4.83
C LEU A 500 -2.40 21.28 -5.84
N ALA A 501 -1.30 22.03 -5.97
CA ALA A 501 -1.21 23.23 -6.81
C ALA A 501 -1.27 22.97 -8.32
N ALA A 502 -1.39 24.08 -9.06
CA ALA A 502 -1.50 24.18 -10.51
C ALA A 502 -0.33 23.58 -11.33
N SER A 503 0.79 23.17 -10.71
CA SER A 503 1.84 22.38 -11.37
C SER A 503 2.90 21.87 -10.38
N LEU A 504 3.23 20.58 -10.47
CA LEU A 504 4.30 19.87 -9.76
C LEU A 504 5.18 19.13 -10.77
N THR A 505 6.50 19.40 -10.83
CA THR A 505 7.45 18.66 -11.70
C THR A 505 8.41 17.84 -10.84
N LEU A 506 8.42 16.52 -11.01
CA LEU A 506 9.39 15.59 -10.40
C LEU A 506 10.52 15.32 -11.40
N SER A 507 11.78 15.56 -11.05
CA SER A 507 12.94 15.29 -11.92
C SER A 507 14.04 14.50 -11.20
N ALA A 508 14.45 13.37 -11.77
CA ALA A 508 15.65 12.63 -11.36
C ALA A 508 16.88 13.09 -12.17
N ASP A 509 18.07 13.08 -11.57
CA ASP A 509 19.32 13.27 -12.33
C ASP A 509 19.78 11.97 -13.02
N SER A 510 20.82 12.07 -13.85
CA SER A 510 21.31 10.98 -14.70
C SER A 510 21.91 9.77 -13.95
N THR A 511 21.83 9.72 -12.62
CA THR A 511 22.50 8.72 -11.78
C THR A 511 21.59 7.94 -10.82
N GLY A 512 20.31 8.28 -10.67
CA GLY A 512 19.40 7.52 -9.79
C GLY A 512 17.99 8.09 -9.74
N GLY A 513 16.99 7.21 -9.59
CA GLY A 513 15.57 7.57 -9.65
C GLY A 513 15.02 8.24 -8.40
N VAL A 514 13.97 9.06 -8.57
CA VAL A 514 13.23 9.73 -7.48
C VAL A 514 11.90 9.01 -7.30
N GLU A 515 11.64 8.42 -6.14
CA GLU A 515 10.37 7.75 -5.83
C GLU A 515 9.52 8.61 -4.88
N LEU A 516 8.30 8.94 -5.28
CA LEU A 516 7.31 9.66 -4.48
C LEU A 516 6.09 8.77 -4.22
N THR A 517 5.97 8.26 -2.99
CA THR A 517 4.77 7.54 -2.53
C THR A 517 3.80 8.53 -1.88
N THR A 518 2.61 8.72 -2.46
CA THR A 518 1.57 9.54 -1.83
C THR A 518 0.40 8.67 -1.42
N SER A 519 -0.15 8.89 -0.23
CA SER A 519 -1.38 8.21 0.23
C SER A 519 -2.66 8.91 -0.23
N SER A 520 -2.57 10.10 -0.85
CA SER A 520 -3.70 10.89 -1.38
C SER A 520 -3.24 12.19 -2.04
N ALA A 521 -2.51 12.12 -3.15
CA ALA A 521 -2.20 13.30 -3.95
C ALA A 521 -3.44 13.71 -4.78
N THR A 522 -4.37 14.50 -4.22
CA THR A 522 -5.45 15.10 -5.01
C THR A 522 -4.95 16.37 -5.72
N SER A 523 -4.75 16.32 -7.04
CA SER A 523 -4.78 17.55 -7.82
C SER A 523 -6.13 18.21 -7.55
N SER A 524 -6.16 19.46 -7.10
CA SER A 524 -7.44 20.16 -7.07
C SER A 524 -7.20 21.64 -7.31
N GLY A 525 -7.29 21.99 -8.59
CA GLY A 525 -7.42 23.33 -9.11
C GLY A 525 -8.14 23.22 -10.46
N SER A 526 -8.80 24.27 -10.92
CA SER A 526 -9.08 24.35 -12.37
C SER A 526 -7.74 24.64 -13.07
N ASP A 527 -7.32 23.79 -14.01
CA ASP A 527 -6.12 23.94 -14.87
C ASP A 527 -4.74 23.61 -14.24
N SER A 528 -4.62 22.58 -13.39
CA SER A 528 -3.30 22.16 -12.88
C SER A 528 -2.55 21.23 -13.85
N SER A 529 -1.25 21.41 -14.08
CA SER A 529 -0.39 20.57 -14.94
C SER A 529 0.81 19.99 -14.16
N ASN A 530 0.71 18.74 -13.73
CA ASN A 530 1.77 18.02 -13.02
C ASN A 530 2.61 17.19 -13.98
N VAL A 531 3.91 16.98 -13.73
CA VAL A 531 4.84 16.24 -14.61
C VAL A 531 5.70 15.26 -13.81
N VAL A 532 5.65 13.98 -14.15
CA VAL A 532 6.59 12.93 -13.72
C VAL A 532 7.69 12.82 -14.78
N SER A 533 8.92 13.25 -14.50
CA SER A 533 10.00 13.22 -15.50
C SER A 533 10.67 11.85 -15.59
N SER A 534 11.57 11.69 -16.57
CA SER A 534 12.42 10.50 -16.71
C SER A 534 13.11 10.12 -15.39
N GLY A 535 13.07 8.84 -15.02
CA GLY A 535 13.67 8.31 -13.80
C GLY A 535 12.85 8.54 -12.52
N ALA A 536 11.74 9.30 -12.59
CA ALA A 536 10.85 9.49 -11.45
C ALA A 536 9.73 8.44 -11.42
N THR A 537 9.33 8.02 -10.22
CA THR A 537 8.18 7.14 -9.97
C THR A 537 7.18 7.84 -9.05
N LEU A 538 5.90 7.88 -9.44
CA LEU A 538 4.81 8.42 -8.64
C LEU A 538 3.78 7.33 -8.34
N SER A 539 3.39 7.16 -7.08
CA SER A 539 2.37 6.16 -6.69
C SER A 539 1.16 6.77 -5.99
N GLY A 540 -0.04 6.28 -6.31
CA GLY A 540 -1.30 6.64 -5.62
C GLY A 540 -1.83 8.03 -5.96
N ALA A 541 -1.51 8.57 -7.13
CA ALA A 541 -1.94 9.90 -7.55
C ALA A 541 -3.46 9.97 -7.78
N VAL A 542 -4.11 11.08 -7.46
CA VAL A 542 -5.52 11.35 -7.80
C VAL A 542 -5.61 12.58 -8.69
N VAL A 543 -6.11 12.42 -9.91
CA VAL A 543 -6.24 13.49 -10.92
C VAL A 543 -7.69 13.98 -10.96
N SER A 544 -7.98 15.14 -10.38
CA SER A 544 -9.33 15.70 -10.31
C SER A 544 -9.77 16.48 -11.56
N SER A 545 -11.04 16.89 -11.56
CA SER A 545 -11.65 17.68 -12.63
C SER A 545 -10.86 18.95 -12.96
N GLY A 546 -10.47 19.10 -14.23
CA GLY A 546 -9.72 20.26 -14.73
C GLY A 546 -8.21 20.15 -14.60
N ASP A 547 -7.70 19.06 -14.03
CA ASP A 547 -6.27 18.83 -13.87
C ASP A 547 -5.72 17.91 -14.97
N THR A 548 -4.45 18.09 -15.28
CA THR A 548 -3.64 17.25 -16.16
C THR A 548 -2.40 16.76 -15.41
N LEU A 549 -2.14 15.46 -15.41
CA LEU A 549 -0.90 14.86 -14.94
C LEU A 549 -0.16 14.25 -16.13
N THR A 550 1.05 14.69 -16.41
CA THR A 550 1.88 14.21 -17.51
C THR A 550 2.98 13.29 -16.98
N VAL A 551 3.16 12.11 -17.55
CA VAL A 551 4.27 11.20 -17.28
C VAL A 551 5.19 11.24 -18.49
N SER A 552 6.34 11.87 -18.37
CA SER A 552 7.33 11.97 -19.45
C SER A 552 7.96 10.61 -19.75
N ALA A 553 8.55 10.47 -20.94
CA ALA A 553 9.32 9.28 -21.31
C ALA A 553 10.37 8.94 -20.24
N GLY A 554 10.40 7.67 -19.79
CA GLY A 554 11.26 7.18 -18.72
C GLY A 554 10.74 7.42 -17.29
N GLY A 555 9.64 8.16 -17.12
CA GLY A 555 8.93 8.28 -15.84
C GLY A 555 7.93 7.13 -15.65
N THR A 556 7.61 6.82 -14.39
CA THR A 556 6.67 5.74 -14.03
C THR A 556 5.57 6.28 -13.13
N ILE A 557 4.33 5.88 -13.37
CA ILE A 557 3.21 6.08 -12.45
C ILE A 557 2.57 4.74 -12.08
N VAL A 558 2.17 4.59 -10.82
CA VAL A 558 1.60 3.35 -10.29
C VAL A 558 0.32 3.64 -9.50
N GLY A 559 -0.79 3.05 -9.90
CA GLY A 559 -2.06 3.10 -9.18
C GLY A 559 -2.66 4.50 -9.10
N ALA A 560 -2.65 5.28 -10.18
CA ALA A 560 -3.33 6.58 -10.19
C ALA A 560 -4.85 6.41 -10.25
N THR A 561 -5.61 7.40 -9.79
CA THR A 561 -7.06 7.49 -9.93
C THR A 561 -7.40 8.78 -10.66
N VAL A 562 -7.89 8.68 -11.89
CA VAL A 562 -8.31 9.84 -12.68
C VAL A 562 -9.82 10.02 -12.52
N LEU A 563 -10.25 11.13 -11.92
CA LEU A 563 -11.65 11.46 -11.67
C LEU A 563 -12.27 12.13 -12.90
N SER A 564 -13.60 12.31 -12.86
CA SER A 564 -14.35 12.99 -13.92
C SER A 564 -13.77 14.39 -14.21
N GLY A 565 -13.46 14.68 -15.48
CA GLY A 565 -12.84 15.93 -15.93
C GLY A 565 -11.32 16.01 -15.75
N GLY A 566 -10.67 15.03 -15.12
CA GLY A 566 -9.22 14.94 -14.99
C GLY A 566 -8.56 14.29 -16.21
N THR A 567 -7.29 14.59 -16.47
CA THR A 567 -6.51 14.08 -17.61
C THR A 567 -5.15 13.51 -17.19
N LEU A 568 -4.80 12.31 -17.65
CA LEU A 568 -3.49 11.69 -17.44
C LEU A 568 -2.77 11.49 -18.79
N ASP A 569 -1.67 12.18 -19.04
CA ASP A 569 -0.89 12.10 -20.29
C ASP A 569 0.37 11.24 -20.12
N VAL A 570 0.39 10.01 -20.64
CA VAL A 570 1.45 9.02 -20.37
C VAL A 570 2.39 8.83 -21.55
N ALA A 571 3.54 9.49 -21.56
CA ALA A 571 4.68 9.20 -22.44
C ALA A 571 5.68 8.19 -21.84
N GLY A 572 5.66 7.99 -20.52
CA GLY A 572 6.44 6.99 -19.79
C GLY A 572 5.70 5.66 -19.63
N THR A 573 5.66 5.17 -18.38
CA THR A 573 4.97 3.94 -18.00
C THR A 573 3.88 4.23 -16.98
N ASP A 574 2.65 3.76 -17.23
CA ASP A 574 1.57 3.66 -16.26
C ASP A 574 1.31 2.18 -15.87
N SER A 575 0.99 1.95 -14.60
CA SER A 575 0.63 0.63 -14.09
C SER A 575 -0.49 0.69 -13.05
N GLY A 576 -1.62 0.05 -13.33
CA GLY A 576 -2.71 -0.15 -12.37
C GLY A 576 -3.60 1.06 -12.14
N SER A 577 -3.63 2.03 -13.06
CA SER A 577 -4.46 3.24 -12.90
C SER A 577 -5.96 2.98 -13.10
N VAL A 578 -6.78 3.72 -12.38
CA VAL A 578 -8.25 3.70 -12.46
C VAL A 578 -8.73 4.98 -13.11
N ILE A 579 -9.30 4.87 -14.32
CA ILE A 579 -9.86 6.00 -15.06
C ILE A 579 -11.37 6.03 -14.82
N SER A 580 -11.84 6.92 -13.94
CA SER A 580 -13.25 7.06 -13.57
C SER A 580 -14.09 7.62 -14.73
N ALA A 581 -15.42 7.47 -14.65
CA ALA A 581 -16.33 8.00 -15.66
C ALA A 581 -16.13 9.51 -15.90
N GLY A 582 -15.88 9.88 -17.16
CA GLY A 582 -15.56 11.24 -17.59
C GLY A 582 -14.11 11.69 -17.34
N GLY A 583 -13.26 10.84 -16.75
CA GLY A 583 -11.81 11.02 -16.72
C GLY A 583 -11.17 10.59 -18.05
N VAL A 584 -9.99 11.14 -18.35
CA VAL A 584 -9.28 10.91 -19.62
C VAL A 584 -7.84 10.47 -19.36
N GLU A 585 -7.35 9.50 -20.12
CA GLU A 585 -5.95 9.12 -20.17
C GLU A 585 -5.44 9.08 -21.62
N ASN A 586 -4.41 9.87 -21.94
CA ASN A 586 -3.78 9.92 -23.25
C ASN A 586 -2.42 9.22 -23.22
N ILE A 587 -2.28 8.11 -23.94
CA ILE A 587 -1.08 7.27 -23.88
C ILE A 587 -0.25 7.46 -25.16
N THR A 588 1.00 7.83 -24.97
CA THR A 588 2.05 7.89 -25.99
C THR A 588 3.23 6.95 -25.69
N GLY A 589 3.32 6.43 -24.46
CA GLY A 589 4.28 5.41 -23.99
C GLY A 589 3.61 4.06 -23.77
N HIS A 590 3.57 3.58 -22.52
CA HIS A 590 2.96 2.30 -22.15
C HIS A 590 2.04 2.43 -20.94
N ALA A 591 0.87 1.79 -20.95
CA ALA A 591 0.02 1.60 -19.77
C ALA A 591 -0.33 0.12 -19.57
N SER A 592 -0.52 -0.31 -18.32
CA SER A 592 -0.82 -1.70 -18.04
C SER A 592 -1.62 -1.95 -16.76
N GLY A 593 -2.49 -2.97 -16.76
CA GLY A 593 -3.21 -3.43 -15.57
C GLY A 593 -4.26 -2.46 -15.04
N GLY A 594 -4.61 -1.42 -15.80
CA GLY A 594 -5.59 -0.41 -15.40
C GLY A 594 -7.06 -0.85 -15.56
N THR A 595 -7.94 -0.02 -15.00
CA THR A 595 -9.40 -0.16 -15.05
C THR A 595 -10.04 1.10 -15.61
N VAL A 596 -10.82 0.98 -16.68
CA VAL A 596 -11.31 2.11 -17.48
C VAL A 596 -12.83 2.20 -17.45
N TYR A 597 -13.36 3.24 -16.78
CA TYR A 597 -14.75 3.70 -16.85
C TYR A 597 -14.90 4.99 -17.69
N GLY A 598 -13.79 5.71 -17.90
CA GLY A 598 -13.71 6.94 -18.71
C GLY A 598 -13.15 6.67 -20.11
N THR A 599 -12.29 7.55 -20.60
CA THR A 599 -11.72 7.44 -21.96
C THR A 599 -10.20 7.28 -21.90
N GLN A 600 -9.67 6.25 -22.55
CA GLN A 600 -8.26 6.10 -22.88
C GLN A 600 -8.05 6.39 -24.38
N THR A 601 -6.98 7.10 -24.74
CA THR A 601 -6.66 7.40 -26.14
C THR A 601 -5.19 7.14 -26.45
N LEU A 602 -4.90 6.37 -27.50
CA LEU A 602 -3.55 6.08 -27.96
C LEU A 602 -3.28 6.82 -29.28
N ALA A 603 -2.58 7.94 -29.17
CA ALA A 603 -2.40 8.89 -30.28
C ALA A 603 -0.94 9.03 -30.74
N THR A 604 -0.08 8.02 -30.57
CA THR A 604 1.32 8.06 -31.06
C THR A 604 1.81 6.68 -31.49
N SER A 605 2.64 6.63 -32.54
CA SER A 605 3.25 5.38 -33.04
C SER A 605 4.26 4.85 -32.02
N GLY A 606 4.11 3.58 -31.62
CA GLY A 606 4.91 2.96 -30.56
C GLY A 606 4.26 2.96 -29.18
N ALA A 607 3.11 3.63 -29.02
CA ALA A 607 2.28 3.48 -27.82
C ALA A 607 1.78 2.04 -27.69
N SER A 608 1.55 1.58 -26.45
CA SER A 608 0.97 0.27 -26.19
C SER A 608 0.20 0.20 -24.87
N ILE A 609 -0.79 -0.70 -24.82
CA ILE A 609 -1.54 -1.04 -23.60
C ILE A 609 -1.53 -2.54 -23.37
N SER A 610 -1.56 -2.95 -22.10
CA SER A 610 -1.68 -4.38 -21.78
C SER A 610 -2.44 -4.71 -20.50
N ASN A 611 -3.20 -5.81 -20.50
CA ASN A 611 -3.92 -6.31 -19.32
C ASN A 611 -4.92 -5.31 -18.72
N GLU A 612 -5.51 -4.45 -19.56
CA GLU A 612 -6.51 -3.45 -19.14
C GLU A 612 -7.91 -4.08 -19.09
N THR A 613 -8.75 -3.58 -18.17
CA THR A 613 -10.19 -3.90 -18.13
C THR A 613 -11.02 -2.65 -18.41
N VAL A 614 -11.80 -2.66 -19.49
CA VAL A 614 -12.67 -1.56 -19.92
C VAL A 614 -14.11 -1.89 -19.55
N LEU A 615 -14.67 -1.15 -18.61
CA LEU A 615 -16.00 -1.38 -18.06
C LEU A 615 -17.08 -0.58 -18.81
N SER A 616 -18.35 -0.86 -18.50
CA SER A 616 -19.50 -0.15 -19.10
C SER A 616 -19.36 1.37 -19.03
N GLY A 617 -19.48 2.03 -20.20
CA GLY A 617 -19.29 3.46 -20.38
C GLY A 617 -17.84 3.89 -20.63
N GLY A 618 -16.88 2.99 -20.43
CA GLY A 618 -15.47 3.21 -20.73
C GLY A 618 -15.14 2.97 -22.21
N THR A 619 -14.20 3.76 -22.74
CA THR A 619 -13.75 3.68 -24.14
C THR A 619 -12.23 3.67 -24.24
N VAL A 620 -11.68 2.91 -25.18
CA VAL A 620 -10.26 2.94 -25.57
C VAL A 620 -10.18 3.23 -27.07
N ASP A 621 -9.61 4.37 -27.44
CA ASP A 621 -9.52 4.82 -28.83
C ASP A 621 -8.08 4.80 -29.33
N ILE A 622 -7.78 3.91 -30.27
CA ILE A 622 -6.48 3.85 -30.95
C ILE A 622 -6.59 4.57 -32.30
N THR A 623 -6.17 5.83 -32.32
CA THR A 623 -6.37 6.74 -33.46
C THR A 623 -5.18 6.81 -34.42
N ILE A 624 -4.08 6.09 -34.13
CA ILE A 624 -2.86 6.09 -34.94
C ILE A 624 -2.41 4.67 -35.32
N LYS A 625 -1.68 4.61 -36.44
CA LYS A 625 -1.04 3.44 -37.06
C LYS A 625 0.07 2.82 -36.21
N GLY A 626 0.00 1.51 -35.99
CA GLY A 626 1.12 0.68 -35.51
C GLY A 626 1.22 0.62 -33.99
N VAL A 627 0.09 0.71 -33.31
CA VAL A 627 -0.07 0.55 -31.85
C VAL A 627 -0.41 -0.91 -31.53
N THR A 628 0.00 -1.40 -30.37
CA THR A 628 -0.32 -2.75 -29.89
C THR A 628 -1.15 -2.69 -28.61
N ALA A 629 -2.27 -3.42 -28.59
CA ALA A 629 -3.09 -3.65 -27.42
C ALA A 629 -3.14 -5.16 -27.11
N THR A 630 -2.78 -5.57 -25.89
CA THR A 630 -2.65 -7.01 -25.55
C THR A 630 -3.38 -7.36 -24.25
N GLY A 631 -4.15 -8.45 -24.22
CA GLY A 631 -4.78 -8.90 -22.96
C GLY A 631 -5.90 -7.97 -22.50
N ILE A 632 -6.61 -7.32 -23.42
CA ILE A 632 -7.67 -6.35 -23.09
C ILE A 632 -8.97 -7.09 -22.81
N THR A 633 -9.61 -6.78 -21.69
CA THR A 633 -10.96 -7.27 -21.35
C THR A 633 -11.97 -6.14 -21.52
N LEU A 634 -12.96 -6.32 -22.39
CA LEU A 634 -14.07 -5.40 -22.61
C LEU A 634 -15.31 -5.95 -21.90
N ASP A 635 -15.65 -5.34 -20.77
CA ASP A 635 -16.73 -5.69 -19.85
C ASP A 635 -17.85 -4.64 -19.94
N GLY A 636 -18.58 -4.66 -21.05
CA GLY A 636 -19.55 -3.62 -21.43
C GLY A 636 -18.95 -2.31 -21.98
N GLY A 637 -17.63 -2.17 -21.99
CA GLY A 637 -16.89 -1.04 -22.59
C GLY A 637 -16.47 -1.27 -24.05
N SER A 638 -15.80 -0.30 -24.67
CA SER A 638 -15.38 -0.41 -26.08
C SER A 638 -13.88 -0.17 -26.35
N LEU A 639 -13.34 -0.86 -27.35
CA LEU A 639 -12.02 -0.61 -27.93
C LEU A 639 -12.16 -0.40 -29.44
N SER A 640 -11.72 0.75 -29.95
CA SER A 640 -11.68 1.06 -31.38
C SER A 640 -10.24 1.12 -31.88
N ILE A 641 -9.93 0.38 -32.94
CA ILE A 641 -8.58 0.29 -33.51
C ILE A 641 -8.53 0.74 -34.98
N ASP A 642 -7.71 1.75 -35.25
CA ASP A 642 -7.47 2.29 -36.60
C ASP A 642 -6.04 1.97 -37.11
N GLY A 643 -5.78 2.26 -38.38
CA GLY A 643 -4.47 2.12 -39.00
C GLY A 643 -4.02 0.66 -39.13
N ASN A 644 -2.73 0.40 -38.98
CA ASN A 644 -2.17 -0.96 -38.94
C ASN A 644 -1.92 -1.45 -37.50
N SER A 645 -2.75 -1.01 -36.55
CA SER A 645 -2.67 -1.38 -35.15
C SER A 645 -3.21 -2.78 -34.90
N VAL A 646 -2.76 -3.40 -33.82
CA VAL A 646 -3.01 -4.82 -33.52
C VAL A 646 -3.58 -4.96 -32.11
N ALA A 647 -4.76 -5.57 -32.01
CA ALA A 647 -5.27 -6.11 -30.75
C ALA A 647 -4.88 -7.60 -30.65
N SER A 648 -4.54 -8.08 -29.46
CA SER A 648 -4.27 -9.49 -29.23
C SER A 648 -4.74 -9.97 -27.87
N ASN A 649 -5.14 -11.24 -27.79
CA ASN A 649 -5.65 -11.86 -26.57
C ASN A 649 -6.78 -11.04 -25.93
N THR A 650 -7.80 -10.72 -26.71
CA THR A 650 -8.90 -9.84 -26.31
C THR A 650 -10.09 -10.66 -25.83
N VAL A 651 -10.75 -10.20 -24.76
CA VAL A 651 -11.97 -10.80 -24.20
C VAL A 651 -13.11 -9.80 -24.32
N LEU A 652 -14.26 -10.24 -24.85
CA LEU A 652 -15.51 -9.50 -24.93
C LEU A 652 -16.52 -10.14 -23.98
N LYS A 653 -17.15 -9.37 -23.10
CA LYS A 653 -18.23 -9.84 -22.23
C LYS A 653 -19.16 -8.69 -21.83
N ASP A 654 -20.35 -9.03 -21.33
CA ASP A 654 -21.30 -8.10 -20.73
C ASP A 654 -21.63 -6.86 -21.61
N GLY A 655 -21.63 -7.02 -22.94
CA GLY A 655 -21.88 -5.98 -23.95
C GLY A 655 -20.62 -5.33 -24.53
N GLY A 656 -19.43 -5.86 -24.26
CA GLY A 656 -18.16 -5.30 -24.71
C GLY A 656 -18.03 -5.24 -26.23
N THR A 657 -17.48 -4.14 -26.76
CA THR A 657 -17.39 -3.90 -28.22
C THR A 657 -15.95 -3.67 -28.70
N LEU A 658 -15.50 -4.44 -29.69
CA LEU A 658 -14.25 -4.21 -30.42
C LEU A 658 -14.53 -3.74 -31.84
N ASP A 659 -13.99 -2.60 -32.25
CA ASP A 659 -14.22 -2.02 -33.59
C ASP A 659 -12.92 -1.86 -34.39
N LEU A 660 -12.89 -2.43 -35.60
CA LEU A 660 -11.81 -2.35 -36.57
C LEU A 660 -12.12 -1.27 -37.61
N LEU A 661 -11.64 -0.06 -37.37
CA LEU A 661 -11.95 1.13 -38.17
C LEU A 661 -11.22 1.19 -39.53
N SER A 662 -10.26 0.31 -39.78
CA SER A 662 -9.35 0.41 -40.94
C SER A 662 -9.09 -0.93 -41.63
N PRO A 663 -8.86 -0.95 -42.97
CA PRO A 663 -8.51 -2.17 -43.73
C PRO A 663 -7.22 -2.88 -43.32
N LYS A 664 -6.42 -2.25 -42.43
CA LYS A 664 -5.15 -2.78 -41.93
C LYS A 664 -5.17 -3.04 -40.43
N ALA A 665 -6.27 -2.71 -39.74
CA ALA A 665 -6.42 -3.06 -38.34
C ALA A 665 -6.53 -4.58 -38.23
N SER A 666 -6.03 -5.16 -37.14
CA SER A 666 -6.05 -6.61 -36.99
C SER A 666 -6.21 -7.07 -35.56
N VAL A 667 -6.78 -8.26 -35.41
CA VAL A 667 -6.88 -8.99 -34.14
C VAL A 667 -6.08 -10.28 -34.29
N THR A 668 -5.20 -10.59 -33.35
CA THR A 668 -4.31 -11.76 -33.38
C THR A 668 -4.34 -12.53 -32.06
N GLY A 669 -3.77 -13.74 -32.01
CA GLY A 669 -3.82 -14.56 -30.80
C GLY A 669 -5.22 -15.14 -30.56
N SER A 670 -5.80 -14.91 -29.38
CA SER A 670 -7.19 -15.27 -29.08
C SER A 670 -8.13 -14.06 -29.11
N LEU A 671 -9.38 -14.32 -29.51
CA LEU A 671 -10.52 -13.44 -29.31
C LEU A 671 -11.61 -14.26 -28.62
N GLU A 672 -11.89 -13.99 -27.35
CA GLU A 672 -12.85 -14.75 -26.56
C GLU A 672 -14.12 -13.93 -26.35
N PHE A 673 -15.27 -14.52 -26.64
CA PHE A 673 -16.58 -14.07 -26.19
C PHE A 673 -16.89 -14.83 -24.90
N ALA A 674 -16.96 -14.13 -23.76
CA ALA A 674 -17.19 -14.70 -22.42
C ALA A 674 -18.56 -14.25 -21.86
N GLY A 675 -19.50 -13.99 -22.77
CA GLY A 675 -20.79 -13.33 -22.58
C GLY A 675 -21.08 -12.43 -23.78
N ALA A 676 -22.27 -11.81 -23.84
CA ALA A 676 -22.68 -11.00 -24.98
C ALA A 676 -21.59 -9.99 -25.39
N GLY A 677 -21.12 -10.07 -26.63
CA GLY A 677 -20.05 -9.24 -27.15
C GLY A 677 -20.27 -8.84 -28.60
N THR A 678 -19.65 -7.73 -29.02
CA THR A 678 -19.74 -7.24 -30.40
C THR A 678 -18.35 -7.02 -30.98
N LEU A 679 -18.10 -7.57 -32.17
CA LEU A 679 -16.98 -7.22 -33.02
C LEU A 679 -17.50 -6.48 -34.25
N ILE A 680 -16.99 -5.29 -34.52
CA ILE A 680 -17.32 -4.51 -35.71
C ILE A 680 -16.10 -4.47 -36.62
N GLN A 681 -16.28 -4.82 -37.88
CA GLN A 681 -15.31 -4.64 -38.94
C GLN A 681 -15.82 -3.58 -39.91
N SER A 682 -15.68 -2.32 -39.48
CA SER A 682 -16.16 -1.12 -40.17
C SER A 682 -15.66 -1.00 -41.63
N VAL A 683 -14.51 -1.60 -41.93
CA VAL A 683 -13.96 -1.63 -43.30
C VAL A 683 -13.40 -3.00 -43.63
N ALA A 684 -13.70 -3.49 -44.85
CA ALA A 684 -13.19 -4.77 -45.33
C ALA A 684 -11.64 -4.82 -45.34
N PRO A 685 -11.03 -5.95 -44.97
CA PRO A 685 -9.58 -6.07 -44.86
C PRO A 685 -8.90 -5.99 -46.23
N SER A 686 -7.72 -5.39 -46.26
CA SER A 686 -6.93 -5.20 -47.48
C SER A 686 -6.17 -6.45 -47.96
N SER A 687 -6.00 -7.44 -47.08
CA SER A 687 -5.40 -8.74 -47.38
C SER A 687 -5.68 -9.74 -46.25
N THR A 688 -5.34 -11.02 -46.46
CA THR A 688 -5.40 -12.09 -45.44
C THR A 688 -4.40 -11.92 -44.28
N ALA A 689 -3.62 -10.85 -44.25
CA ALA A 689 -2.71 -10.53 -43.14
C ALA A 689 -3.31 -9.50 -42.16
N TYR A 690 -4.49 -8.96 -42.48
CA TYR A 690 -5.20 -7.96 -41.70
C TYR A 690 -6.63 -8.46 -41.41
N GLY A 691 -7.39 -7.76 -40.59
CA GLY A 691 -8.69 -8.22 -40.10
C GLY A 691 -8.56 -9.22 -38.96
N VAL A 692 -9.49 -10.16 -38.86
CA VAL A 692 -9.55 -11.09 -37.72
C VAL A 692 -8.69 -12.31 -37.99
N GLN A 693 -7.49 -12.32 -37.42
CA GLN A 693 -6.53 -13.43 -37.51
C GLN A 693 -6.53 -14.29 -36.23
N ALA A 694 -7.26 -13.85 -35.20
CA ALA A 694 -7.40 -14.56 -33.94
C ALA A 694 -8.32 -15.77 -34.08
N VAL A 695 -8.09 -16.78 -33.23
CA VAL A 695 -9.06 -17.85 -33.03
C VAL A 695 -10.17 -17.32 -32.12
N ILE A 696 -11.40 -17.33 -32.62
CA ILE A 696 -12.59 -16.90 -31.91
C ILE A 696 -13.11 -18.05 -31.03
N SER A 697 -13.32 -17.83 -29.74
CA SER A 697 -13.90 -18.82 -28.82
C SER A 697 -15.09 -18.26 -28.07
N GLY A 698 -15.98 -19.15 -27.61
CA GLY A 698 -17.12 -18.77 -26.77
C GLY A 698 -18.25 -18.01 -27.48
N PHE A 699 -18.28 -18.04 -28.82
CA PHE A 699 -19.31 -17.38 -29.63
C PHE A 699 -20.67 -18.07 -29.45
N GLU A 700 -21.62 -17.40 -28.79
CA GLU A 700 -22.96 -17.86 -28.43
C GLU A 700 -24.05 -16.93 -28.99
N ALA A 701 -25.33 -17.18 -28.70
CA ALA A 701 -26.37 -16.22 -29.09
C ALA A 701 -26.23 -14.91 -28.31
N ASP A 702 -26.67 -13.82 -28.93
CA ASP A 702 -26.45 -12.42 -28.52
C ASP A 702 -25.04 -11.88 -28.84
N ASP A 703 -24.11 -12.73 -29.27
CA ASP A 703 -22.85 -12.28 -29.86
C ASP A 703 -23.05 -11.84 -31.30
N THR A 704 -22.33 -10.78 -31.66
CA THR A 704 -22.42 -10.15 -32.97
C THR A 704 -21.05 -9.94 -33.58
N ILE A 705 -20.90 -10.35 -34.84
CA ILE A 705 -19.79 -9.89 -35.69
C ILE A 705 -20.39 -9.12 -36.85
N ASP A 706 -20.23 -7.81 -36.83
CA ASP A 706 -20.68 -6.91 -37.88
C ASP A 706 -19.57 -6.71 -38.93
N LEU A 707 -19.89 -6.99 -40.19
CA LEU A 707 -19.02 -6.84 -41.35
C LEU A 707 -19.53 -5.68 -42.24
N GLU A 708 -19.53 -4.45 -41.71
CA GLU A 708 -19.99 -3.24 -42.41
C GLU A 708 -19.40 -3.06 -43.83
N GLY A 709 -18.17 -3.52 -44.04
CA GLY A 709 -17.47 -3.45 -45.33
C GLY A 709 -17.95 -4.43 -46.41
N MET A 710 -18.90 -5.33 -46.13
CA MET A 710 -19.39 -6.34 -47.08
C MET A 710 -20.72 -5.96 -47.73
N GLY A 711 -20.82 -6.23 -49.04
CA GLY A 711 -22.08 -5.97 -49.75
C GLY A 711 -23.21 -6.90 -49.32
N ALA A 712 -24.43 -6.35 -49.20
CA ALA A 712 -25.67 -7.04 -48.78
C ALA A 712 -26.08 -8.31 -49.59
N ALA A 713 -25.35 -8.68 -50.66
CA ALA A 713 -25.55 -9.90 -51.42
C ALA A 713 -24.52 -10.99 -51.08
N ALA A 714 -23.78 -10.87 -49.98
CA ALA A 714 -22.78 -11.85 -49.60
C ALA A 714 -23.40 -13.19 -49.23
N THR A 715 -22.62 -14.25 -49.44
CA THR A 715 -22.96 -15.61 -49.06
C THR A 715 -22.03 -16.07 -47.94
N LEU A 716 -22.58 -16.83 -46.99
CA LEU A 716 -21.82 -17.50 -45.94
C LEU A 716 -21.56 -18.97 -46.31
N SER A 717 -20.37 -19.46 -45.98
CA SER A 717 -20.03 -20.88 -46.04
C SER A 717 -19.16 -21.25 -44.84
N SER A 718 -19.31 -22.45 -44.29
CA SER A 718 -18.52 -22.93 -43.17
C SER A 718 -17.86 -24.27 -43.47
N VAL A 719 -16.62 -24.45 -43.02
CA VAL A 719 -15.87 -25.72 -43.12
C VAL A 719 -15.19 -26.01 -41.79
N THR A 720 -15.50 -27.16 -41.21
CA THR A 720 -14.85 -27.65 -40.00
C THR A 720 -13.60 -28.44 -40.36
N SER A 721 -12.45 -28.04 -39.81
CA SER A 721 -11.15 -28.65 -40.06
C SER A 721 -10.23 -28.52 -38.84
N GLY A 722 -9.73 -29.64 -38.33
CA GLY A 722 -8.73 -29.64 -37.26
C GLY A 722 -9.25 -29.21 -35.88
N GLY A 723 -10.55 -29.37 -35.61
CA GLY A 723 -11.19 -28.97 -34.35
C GLY A 723 -11.68 -27.52 -34.30
N ASN A 724 -11.55 -26.80 -35.42
CA ASN A 724 -12.04 -25.43 -35.61
C ASN A 724 -12.99 -25.36 -36.81
N THR A 725 -13.94 -24.43 -36.79
CA THR A 725 -14.81 -24.11 -37.91
C THR A 725 -14.37 -22.80 -38.56
N LEU A 726 -14.05 -22.86 -39.85
CA LEU A 726 -13.74 -21.69 -40.66
C LEU A 726 -15.02 -21.21 -41.31
N VAL A 727 -15.44 -19.98 -41.02
CA VAL A 727 -16.61 -19.33 -41.61
C VAL A 727 -16.11 -18.31 -42.61
N THR A 728 -16.42 -18.52 -43.90
CA THR A 728 -16.09 -17.60 -44.98
C THR A 728 -17.34 -16.87 -45.43
N VAL A 729 -17.32 -15.54 -45.34
CA VAL A 729 -18.33 -14.65 -45.91
C VAL A 729 -17.73 -13.98 -47.14
N THR A 730 -18.46 -13.98 -48.27
CA THR A 730 -18.00 -13.32 -49.51
C THR A 730 -19.13 -12.72 -50.32
N ASP A 731 -18.93 -11.49 -50.80
CA ASP A 731 -19.84 -10.80 -51.74
C ASP A 731 -19.40 -10.92 -53.21
N GLY A 732 -18.39 -11.76 -53.48
CA GLY A 732 -17.77 -11.94 -54.79
C GLY A 732 -16.71 -10.88 -55.15
N LYS A 733 -16.53 -9.83 -54.34
CA LYS A 733 -15.47 -8.82 -54.47
C LYS A 733 -14.51 -8.87 -53.27
N THR A 734 -15.07 -8.94 -52.07
CA THR A 734 -14.36 -9.10 -50.80
C THR A 734 -14.72 -10.46 -50.18
N SER A 735 -13.82 -10.95 -49.34
CA SER A 735 -14.02 -12.19 -48.58
C SER A 735 -13.32 -12.03 -47.25
N GLU A 736 -13.99 -12.46 -46.18
CA GLU A 736 -13.41 -12.59 -44.85
C GLU A 736 -13.58 -14.03 -44.37
N THR A 737 -12.55 -14.58 -43.74
CA THR A 737 -12.60 -15.93 -43.17
C THR A 737 -12.31 -15.84 -41.68
N LEU A 738 -13.34 -16.09 -40.88
CA LEU A 738 -13.28 -16.12 -39.42
C LEU A 738 -13.00 -17.55 -38.96
N THR A 739 -12.12 -17.72 -37.98
CA THR A 739 -11.78 -19.04 -37.43
C THR A 739 -12.36 -19.17 -36.03
N PHE A 740 -13.35 -20.05 -35.86
CA PHE A 740 -13.97 -20.35 -34.57
C PHE A 740 -13.39 -21.63 -33.98
N ALA A 741 -13.07 -21.62 -32.69
CA ALA A 741 -12.70 -22.79 -31.92
C ALA A 741 -13.92 -23.68 -31.70
N GLY A 742 -13.83 -24.95 -32.09
CA GLY A 742 -14.90 -25.93 -31.99
C GLY A 742 -15.46 -26.37 -33.34
N ASP A 743 -16.28 -27.41 -33.29
CA ASP A 743 -16.93 -28.02 -34.45
C ASP A 743 -18.41 -27.57 -34.50
N TYR A 744 -18.69 -26.49 -35.21
CA TYR A 744 -20.05 -25.96 -35.39
C TYR A 744 -20.76 -26.60 -36.59
N ALA A 745 -22.09 -26.73 -36.49
CA ALA A 745 -22.93 -27.11 -37.62
C ALA A 745 -23.04 -25.95 -38.63
N ALA A 746 -23.33 -26.26 -39.90
CA ALA A 746 -23.29 -25.26 -40.97
C ALA A 746 -24.38 -24.18 -40.86
N ASP A 747 -25.46 -24.47 -40.15
CA ASP A 747 -26.61 -23.62 -39.87
C ASP A 747 -26.46 -22.78 -38.60
N PHE A 748 -25.42 -23.02 -37.79
CA PHE A 748 -25.18 -22.28 -36.54
C PHE A 748 -24.95 -20.77 -36.76
N PHE A 749 -24.35 -20.39 -37.89
CA PHE A 749 -24.05 -19.01 -38.23
C PHE A 749 -25.12 -18.44 -39.17
N VAL A 750 -25.78 -17.38 -38.74
CA VAL A 750 -26.80 -16.68 -39.53
C VAL A 750 -26.24 -15.35 -40.04
N LEU A 751 -26.49 -15.07 -41.33
CA LEU A 751 -26.12 -13.82 -41.96
C LEU A 751 -27.35 -12.91 -42.06
N GLY A 752 -27.35 -11.79 -41.37
CA GLY A 752 -28.41 -10.77 -41.42
C GLY A 752 -27.93 -9.51 -42.14
N ALA A 753 -28.79 -8.86 -42.92
CA ALA A 753 -28.50 -7.50 -43.40
C ALA A 753 -28.76 -6.52 -42.25
N ASP A 754 -27.78 -5.67 -41.93
CA ASP A 754 -27.98 -4.59 -40.97
C ASP A 754 -28.62 -3.35 -41.64
N SER A 755 -29.01 -2.38 -40.81
CA SER A 755 -29.59 -1.11 -41.28
C SER A 755 -28.56 -0.08 -41.76
N ALA A 756 -27.26 -0.29 -41.54
CA ALA A 756 -26.15 0.60 -41.87
C ALA A 756 -25.51 0.32 -43.25
N GLY A 757 -25.83 -0.84 -43.86
CA GLY A 757 -25.37 -1.23 -45.20
C GLY A 757 -24.37 -2.38 -45.23
N GLY A 758 -24.19 -3.08 -44.11
CA GLY A 758 -23.31 -4.25 -43.94
C GLY A 758 -24.05 -5.57 -43.71
N LEU A 759 -23.34 -6.51 -43.11
CA LEU A 759 -23.82 -7.85 -42.80
C LEU A 759 -23.40 -8.29 -41.40
N THR A 760 -24.36 -8.77 -40.63
CA THR A 760 -24.16 -9.27 -39.29
C THR A 760 -24.07 -10.79 -39.30
N VAL A 761 -23.01 -11.36 -38.71
CA VAL A 761 -22.94 -12.78 -38.35
C VAL A 761 -23.41 -12.90 -36.90
N THR A 762 -24.47 -13.68 -36.68
CA THR A 762 -25.02 -14.00 -35.36
C THR A 762 -25.10 -15.51 -35.17
N ALA A 763 -25.18 -15.97 -33.93
CA ALA A 763 -25.47 -17.38 -33.63
C ALA A 763 -26.99 -17.64 -33.60
N GLU A 764 -27.40 -18.87 -33.90
CA GLU A 764 -28.81 -19.28 -33.91
C GLU A 764 -29.56 -18.95 -32.60
N GLY A 765 -30.53 -18.04 -32.70
CA GLY A 765 -31.69 -18.07 -31.82
C GLY A 765 -32.86 -17.35 -32.47
N THR A 766 -34.01 -18.02 -32.63
CA THR A 766 -35.25 -17.31 -33.00
C THR A 766 -36.25 -17.22 -31.86
N PRO A 767 -37.06 -16.15 -31.86
CA PRO A 767 -38.18 -15.96 -30.96
C PRO A 767 -39.08 -17.19 -30.89
N CYS A 768 -39.43 -17.68 -29.71
CA CYS A 768 -40.35 -18.81 -29.55
C CYS A 768 -41.09 -18.70 -28.21
N TYR A 769 -42.32 -19.20 -28.17
CA TYR A 769 -43.10 -19.43 -26.95
C TYR A 769 -42.83 -20.84 -26.40
N CYS A 770 -42.81 -21.01 -25.08
CA CYS A 770 -42.90 -22.34 -24.48
C CYS A 770 -44.35 -22.86 -24.44
N PRO A 771 -44.56 -24.19 -24.45
CA PRO A 771 -45.88 -24.78 -24.24
C PRO A 771 -46.60 -24.27 -22.98
N GLY A 772 -47.93 -24.17 -23.06
CA GLY A 772 -48.79 -23.65 -22.00
C GLY A 772 -49.08 -22.15 -22.07
N THR A 773 -48.29 -21.40 -22.87
CA THR A 773 -48.47 -19.97 -23.11
C THR A 773 -49.83 -19.71 -23.79
N ALA A 774 -50.73 -18.96 -23.17
CA ALA A 774 -52.00 -18.58 -23.79
C ALA A 774 -51.81 -17.45 -24.77
N ILE A 775 -52.30 -17.67 -25.98
CA ILE A 775 -52.39 -16.69 -27.04
C ILE A 775 -53.85 -16.27 -27.20
N LEU A 776 -54.08 -14.96 -27.33
CA LEU A 776 -55.43 -14.42 -27.54
C LEU A 776 -55.92 -14.70 -28.96
N THR A 777 -56.98 -15.51 -29.06
CA THR A 777 -57.70 -15.80 -30.30
C THR A 777 -59.04 -15.07 -30.34
N GLU A 778 -59.72 -15.08 -31.50
CA GLU A 778 -61.09 -14.54 -31.63
C GLU A 778 -62.12 -15.21 -30.70
N THR A 779 -61.82 -16.40 -30.19
CA THR A 779 -62.70 -17.19 -29.30
C THR A 779 -62.26 -17.19 -27.83
N GLY A 780 -61.18 -16.46 -27.51
CA GLY A 780 -60.56 -16.43 -26.18
C GLY A 780 -59.11 -16.92 -26.19
N GLU A 781 -58.53 -17.03 -25.01
CA GLU A 781 -57.14 -17.44 -24.81
C GLU A 781 -56.96 -18.96 -24.96
N ARG A 782 -56.03 -19.40 -25.81
CA ARG A 782 -55.71 -20.82 -26.07
C ARG A 782 -54.21 -21.06 -25.93
N PRO A 783 -53.76 -22.20 -25.35
CA PRO A 783 -52.34 -22.55 -25.29
C PRO A 783 -51.73 -22.67 -26.69
N VAL A 784 -50.53 -22.15 -26.87
CA VAL A 784 -49.82 -22.04 -28.15
C VAL A 784 -49.67 -23.39 -28.87
N GLU A 785 -49.42 -24.47 -28.14
CA GLU A 785 -49.25 -25.82 -28.67
C GLU A 785 -50.53 -26.42 -29.26
N THR A 786 -51.70 -25.87 -28.91
CA THR A 786 -53.02 -26.30 -29.38
C THR A 786 -53.53 -25.54 -30.60
N LEU A 787 -52.79 -24.52 -31.06
CA LEU A 787 -53.15 -23.73 -32.22
C LEU A 787 -52.81 -24.47 -33.51
N GLU A 788 -53.61 -24.22 -34.55
CA GLU A 788 -53.45 -24.82 -35.88
C GLU A 788 -53.39 -23.73 -36.96
N ILE A 789 -52.78 -24.06 -38.11
CA ILE A 789 -52.79 -23.18 -39.28
C ILE A 789 -54.25 -22.82 -39.64
N GLY A 790 -54.52 -21.53 -39.82
CA GLY A 790 -55.85 -20.99 -40.07
C GLY A 790 -56.61 -20.50 -38.83
N ASP A 791 -56.18 -20.85 -37.61
CA ASP A 791 -56.73 -20.26 -36.37
C ASP A 791 -56.56 -18.73 -36.40
N ARG A 792 -57.52 -18.01 -35.82
CA ARG A 792 -57.62 -16.54 -35.96
C ARG A 792 -57.18 -15.82 -34.69
N LEU A 793 -56.09 -15.06 -34.81
CA LEU A 793 -55.48 -14.30 -33.71
C LEU A 793 -55.88 -12.83 -33.77
N ILE A 794 -56.03 -12.22 -32.59
CA ILE A 794 -56.28 -10.79 -32.45
C ILE A 794 -54.93 -10.09 -32.36
N THR A 795 -54.64 -9.19 -33.30
CA THR A 795 -53.45 -8.35 -33.25
C THR A 795 -53.68 -7.10 -32.41
N ARG A 796 -52.59 -6.43 -31.98
CA ARG A 796 -52.62 -5.19 -31.19
C ARG A 796 -53.52 -4.11 -31.81
N ASP A 797 -53.54 -4.02 -33.12
CA ASP A 797 -54.29 -3.02 -33.89
C ASP A 797 -55.79 -3.35 -33.99
N GLY A 798 -56.20 -4.48 -33.40
CA GLY A 798 -57.58 -5.00 -33.43
C GLY A 798 -57.91 -5.75 -34.71
N ALA A 799 -56.95 -5.96 -35.62
CA ALA A 799 -57.15 -6.80 -36.79
C ALA A 799 -57.17 -8.28 -36.38
N ILE A 800 -57.97 -9.08 -37.09
CA ILE A 800 -58.02 -10.52 -36.90
C ILE A 800 -57.28 -11.17 -38.08
N ARG A 801 -56.23 -11.93 -37.78
CA ARG A 801 -55.34 -12.54 -38.77
C ARG A 801 -55.31 -14.06 -38.60
N PRO A 802 -55.42 -14.84 -39.69
CA PRO A 802 -55.24 -16.28 -39.61
C PRO A 802 -53.76 -16.66 -39.49
N ILE A 803 -53.46 -17.70 -38.72
CA ILE A 803 -52.12 -18.30 -38.66
C ILE A 803 -51.76 -18.86 -40.04
N ARG A 804 -50.61 -18.46 -40.56
CA ARG A 804 -50.06 -18.94 -41.83
C ARG A 804 -49.20 -20.18 -41.61
N TRP A 805 -48.38 -20.18 -40.56
CA TRP A 805 -47.51 -21.31 -40.25
C TRP A 805 -47.15 -21.34 -38.77
N ILE A 806 -46.72 -22.51 -38.27
CA ILE A 806 -46.29 -22.70 -36.88
C ILE A 806 -44.94 -23.40 -36.89
N GLY A 807 -43.90 -22.70 -36.45
CA GLY A 807 -42.54 -23.26 -36.30
C GLY A 807 -42.39 -24.00 -34.97
N ARG A 808 -41.69 -25.14 -34.98
CA ARG A 808 -41.43 -25.94 -33.77
C ARG A 808 -39.97 -26.37 -33.69
N ARG A 809 -39.35 -26.21 -32.52
CA ARG A 809 -38.00 -26.70 -32.20
C ARG A 809 -37.93 -27.17 -30.75
N ALA A 810 -36.96 -28.04 -30.43
CA ALA A 810 -36.80 -28.58 -29.09
C ALA A 810 -35.36 -29.00 -28.79
N TYR A 811 -34.94 -28.89 -27.53
CA TYR A 811 -33.60 -29.26 -27.06
C TYR A 811 -33.69 -30.19 -25.85
N ASP A 812 -32.77 -31.15 -25.76
CA ASP A 812 -32.61 -31.95 -24.55
C ASP A 812 -32.13 -31.05 -23.40
N GLY A 813 -32.70 -31.21 -22.20
CA GLY A 813 -32.39 -30.37 -21.05
C GLY A 813 -30.91 -30.38 -20.65
N ARG A 814 -30.19 -31.49 -20.89
CA ARG A 814 -28.74 -31.56 -20.60
C ARG A 814 -27.91 -30.79 -21.61
N PHE A 815 -28.39 -30.67 -22.85
CA PHE A 815 -27.74 -29.85 -23.87
C PHE A 815 -27.99 -28.37 -23.64
N ALA A 816 -29.21 -28.01 -23.18
CA ALA A 816 -29.57 -26.64 -22.87
C ALA A 816 -29.00 -26.14 -21.53
N ALA A 817 -28.67 -27.03 -20.59
CA ALA A 817 -28.16 -26.63 -19.28
C ALA A 817 -26.87 -25.80 -19.39
N GLY A 818 -26.88 -24.62 -18.76
CA GLY A 818 -25.75 -23.67 -18.79
C GLY A 818 -25.66 -22.80 -20.05
N ARG A 819 -26.54 -23.03 -21.04
CA ARG A 819 -26.58 -22.32 -22.33
C ARG A 819 -27.68 -21.27 -22.32
N SER A 820 -27.33 -20.04 -21.96
CA SER A 820 -28.29 -18.95 -21.77
C SER A 820 -29.03 -18.57 -23.07
N ASP A 821 -28.39 -18.79 -24.22
CA ASP A 821 -28.92 -18.68 -25.59
C ASP A 821 -30.09 -19.62 -25.89
N ILE A 822 -30.14 -20.77 -25.21
CA ILE A 822 -31.18 -21.79 -25.40
C ILE A 822 -32.18 -21.78 -24.25
N MET A 823 -31.71 -21.53 -23.02
CA MET A 823 -32.55 -21.61 -21.83
C MET A 823 -33.70 -20.59 -21.89
N PRO A 824 -34.91 -20.93 -21.41
CA PRO A 824 -36.02 -19.99 -21.45
C PRO A 824 -35.85 -18.81 -20.49
N VAL A 825 -36.34 -17.64 -20.90
CA VAL A 825 -36.57 -16.49 -20.02
C VAL A 825 -37.98 -16.60 -19.44
N ARG A 826 -38.08 -16.48 -18.11
CA ARG A 826 -39.36 -16.38 -17.40
C ARG A 826 -39.63 -14.93 -17.01
N ILE A 827 -40.69 -14.36 -17.55
CA ILE A 827 -41.26 -13.07 -17.14
C ILE A 827 -42.38 -13.36 -16.13
N ALA A 828 -42.17 -13.04 -14.86
CA ALA A 828 -43.15 -13.30 -13.81
C ALA A 828 -44.44 -12.50 -14.02
N ALA A 829 -45.56 -13.02 -13.51
CA ALA A 829 -46.83 -12.31 -13.54
C ALA A 829 -46.71 -10.87 -12.99
N GLY A 830 -47.18 -9.88 -13.76
CA GLY A 830 -47.12 -8.47 -13.40
C GLY A 830 -45.78 -7.76 -13.63
N ALA A 831 -44.73 -8.46 -14.07
CA ALA A 831 -43.38 -7.90 -14.21
C ALA A 831 -43.25 -6.76 -15.23
N LEU A 832 -44.11 -6.71 -16.25
CA LEU A 832 -44.06 -5.70 -17.32
C LEU A 832 -44.84 -4.40 -16.98
N GLY A 833 -45.51 -4.36 -15.83
CA GLY A 833 -46.39 -3.27 -15.40
C GLY A 833 -47.87 -3.55 -15.70
N GLU A 834 -48.77 -2.78 -15.07
CA GLU A 834 -50.24 -2.88 -15.25
C GLU A 834 -50.83 -4.29 -15.02
N GLY A 835 -50.15 -5.12 -14.21
CA GLY A 835 -50.54 -6.51 -13.97
C GLY A 835 -50.28 -7.47 -15.13
N LEU A 836 -49.36 -7.13 -16.04
CA LEU A 836 -48.94 -7.95 -17.18
C LEU A 836 -47.52 -8.51 -16.99
N PRO A 837 -47.21 -9.73 -17.49
CA PRO A 837 -48.17 -10.70 -18.02
C PRO A 837 -49.13 -11.18 -16.92
N ARG A 838 -50.31 -11.69 -17.28
CA ARG A 838 -51.33 -12.10 -16.30
C ARG A 838 -50.96 -13.36 -15.52
N ARG A 839 -50.09 -14.20 -16.10
CA ARG A 839 -49.39 -15.32 -15.47
C ARG A 839 -47.96 -15.34 -15.97
N ASP A 840 -47.12 -16.15 -15.33
CA ASP A 840 -45.73 -16.32 -15.75
C ASP A 840 -45.67 -16.67 -17.25
N LEU A 841 -44.97 -15.85 -18.01
CA LEU A 841 -44.76 -16.02 -19.44
C LEU A 841 -43.34 -16.55 -19.64
N VAL A 842 -43.21 -17.70 -20.29
CA VAL A 842 -41.93 -18.37 -20.52
C VAL A 842 -41.67 -18.44 -22.02
N ILE A 843 -40.58 -17.82 -22.46
CA ILE A 843 -40.26 -17.58 -23.88
C ILE A 843 -38.76 -17.75 -24.12
N SER A 844 -38.37 -17.92 -25.38
CA SER A 844 -36.95 -17.98 -25.73
C SER A 844 -36.26 -16.62 -25.51
N PRO A 845 -34.92 -16.61 -25.31
CA PRO A 845 -34.16 -15.38 -25.04
C PRO A 845 -34.39 -14.27 -26.07
N LEU A 846 -34.48 -14.61 -27.35
CA LEU A 846 -34.64 -13.64 -28.43
C LEU A 846 -36.09 -13.23 -28.72
N HIS A 847 -37.07 -13.78 -27.99
CA HIS A 847 -38.48 -13.45 -28.22
C HIS A 847 -38.82 -12.03 -27.79
N ALA A 848 -39.23 -11.17 -28.73
CA ALA A 848 -39.44 -9.77 -28.43
C ALA A 848 -40.82 -9.47 -27.84
N MET A 849 -40.81 -8.72 -26.74
CA MET A 849 -41.98 -8.12 -26.12
C MET A 849 -42.18 -6.72 -26.68
N PHE A 850 -43.43 -6.34 -26.95
CA PHE A 850 -43.75 -4.99 -27.40
C PHE A 850 -43.95 -4.06 -26.21
N LEU A 851 -42.95 -3.22 -25.93
CA LEU A 851 -42.89 -2.31 -24.78
C LEU A 851 -42.60 -0.89 -25.26
N ASP A 852 -43.39 0.07 -24.78
CA ASP A 852 -43.16 1.50 -24.98
C ASP A 852 -42.97 1.98 -26.43
N GLY A 853 -43.45 1.19 -27.41
CA GLY A 853 -43.36 1.51 -28.84
C GLY A 853 -42.35 0.66 -29.62
N ALA A 854 -41.54 -0.13 -28.91
CA ALA A 854 -40.47 -0.94 -29.47
C ALA A 854 -40.66 -2.44 -29.20
N LEU A 855 -40.03 -3.27 -30.03
CA LEU A 855 -39.84 -4.70 -29.82
C LEU A 855 -38.53 -4.91 -29.07
N VAL A 856 -38.59 -5.48 -27.88
CA VAL A 856 -37.43 -5.70 -27.01
C VAL A 856 -37.27 -7.20 -26.70
N PRO A 857 -36.15 -7.84 -27.07
CA PRO A 857 -35.88 -9.25 -26.76
C PRO A 857 -35.97 -9.57 -25.27
N ALA A 858 -36.46 -10.76 -24.92
CA ALA A 858 -36.65 -11.17 -23.53
C ALA A 858 -35.34 -11.20 -22.71
N HIS A 859 -34.22 -11.63 -23.31
CA HIS A 859 -32.91 -11.66 -22.64
C HIS A 859 -32.48 -10.26 -22.21
N ALA A 860 -32.77 -9.25 -23.04
CA ALA A 860 -32.45 -7.86 -22.75
C ALA A 860 -33.27 -7.30 -21.59
N LEU A 861 -34.35 -7.96 -21.17
CA LEU A 861 -35.20 -7.56 -20.04
C LEU A 861 -34.84 -8.27 -18.73
N VAL A 862 -33.88 -9.20 -18.73
CA VAL A 862 -33.51 -9.97 -17.54
C VAL A 862 -32.95 -9.04 -16.47
N ASN A 863 -33.63 -9.00 -15.32
CA ASN A 863 -33.26 -8.16 -14.19
C ASN A 863 -32.96 -8.98 -12.92
N ASN A 864 -32.93 -10.30 -13.03
CA ASN A 864 -32.66 -11.25 -11.96
C ASN A 864 -33.59 -11.10 -10.73
N ARG A 865 -34.75 -10.46 -10.91
CA ARG A 865 -35.76 -10.24 -9.87
C ARG A 865 -37.12 -10.75 -10.29
N THR A 866 -37.74 -10.06 -11.24
CA THR A 866 -39.09 -10.38 -11.77
C THR A 866 -39.02 -10.97 -13.18
N ILE A 867 -37.91 -10.80 -13.87
CA ILE A 867 -37.60 -11.40 -15.16
C ILE A 867 -36.28 -12.15 -15.00
N THR A 868 -36.31 -13.48 -15.16
CA THR A 868 -35.21 -14.37 -14.77
C THR A 868 -34.94 -15.42 -15.84
N GLN A 869 -33.68 -15.75 -16.06
CA GLN A 869 -33.27 -16.90 -16.87
C GLN A 869 -33.58 -18.21 -16.13
N ALA A 870 -34.09 -19.24 -16.83
CA ALA A 870 -34.24 -20.56 -16.25
C ALA A 870 -32.88 -21.26 -16.11
N GLU A 871 -32.67 -21.97 -14.99
CA GLU A 871 -31.39 -22.63 -14.69
C GLU A 871 -31.38 -24.13 -15.05
N GLN A 872 -32.53 -24.81 -14.92
CA GLN A 872 -32.69 -26.23 -15.26
C GLN A 872 -34.08 -26.52 -15.82
N VAL A 873 -34.14 -27.29 -16.90
CA VAL A 873 -35.35 -27.90 -17.45
C VAL A 873 -35.05 -29.31 -17.96
N ASP A 874 -36.05 -30.20 -17.98
CA ASP A 874 -35.87 -31.55 -18.53
C ASP A 874 -35.76 -31.55 -20.06
N VAL A 875 -36.55 -30.69 -20.71
CA VAL A 875 -36.58 -30.46 -22.17
C VAL A 875 -36.97 -29.00 -22.39
N VAL A 876 -36.33 -28.33 -23.35
CA VAL A 876 -36.78 -27.03 -23.86
C VAL A 876 -37.63 -27.28 -25.09
N GLU A 877 -38.90 -26.89 -25.07
CA GLU A 877 -39.77 -26.91 -26.25
C GLU A 877 -40.17 -25.49 -26.63
N TYR A 878 -40.10 -25.21 -27.93
CA TYR A 878 -40.28 -23.87 -28.48
C TYR A 878 -41.17 -23.89 -29.71
N ILE A 879 -42.18 -23.02 -29.70
CA ILE A 879 -43.21 -22.91 -30.73
C ILE A 879 -43.35 -21.45 -31.13
N HIS A 880 -43.38 -21.14 -32.42
CA HIS A 880 -43.65 -19.79 -32.90
C HIS A 880 -44.73 -19.75 -33.97
N ILE A 881 -45.33 -18.59 -34.18
CA ILE A 881 -46.54 -18.40 -34.99
C ILE A 881 -46.24 -17.37 -36.07
N GLU A 882 -46.33 -17.77 -37.33
CA GLU A 882 -46.21 -16.90 -38.49
C GLU A 882 -47.61 -16.47 -38.97
N LEU A 883 -47.79 -15.18 -39.22
CA LEU A 883 -48.98 -14.62 -39.87
C LEU A 883 -48.66 -14.20 -41.31
N GLU A 884 -49.62 -13.62 -42.04
CA GLU A 884 -49.37 -13.07 -43.38
C GLU A 884 -48.41 -11.87 -43.36
N THR A 885 -48.43 -11.11 -42.27
CA THR A 885 -47.55 -9.98 -41.99
C THR A 885 -46.95 -10.14 -40.61
N HIS A 886 -45.74 -9.61 -40.37
CA HIS A 886 -45.22 -9.51 -39.02
C HIS A 886 -46.12 -8.55 -38.22
N ASP A 887 -46.65 -9.01 -37.09
CA ASP A 887 -47.68 -8.34 -36.30
C ASP A 887 -47.40 -8.54 -34.79
N ILE A 888 -48.08 -7.74 -33.96
CA ILE A 888 -48.03 -7.89 -32.50
C ILE A 888 -49.32 -8.60 -32.05
N ILE A 889 -49.18 -9.67 -31.28
CA ILE A 889 -50.29 -10.43 -30.67
C ILE A 889 -50.21 -10.35 -29.14
N PHE A 890 -51.14 -11.01 -28.45
CA PHE A 890 -51.18 -11.03 -26.99
C PHE A 890 -50.92 -12.43 -26.45
N ALA A 891 -49.80 -12.59 -25.73
CA ALA A 891 -49.40 -13.77 -24.99
C ALA A 891 -49.52 -13.49 -23.48
N GLU A 892 -50.34 -14.26 -22.76
CA GLU A 892 -50.67 -13.99 -21.34
C GLU A 892 -51.18 -12.57 -21.08
N GLY A 893 -51.86 -11.99 -22.07
CA GLY A 893 -52.30 -10.61 -22.07
C GLY A 893 -51.20 -9.56 -22.32
N ALA A 894 -49.91 -9.95 -22.34
CA ALA A 894 -48.80 -9.08 -22.70
C ALA A 894 -48.61 -9.06 -24.23
N ALA A 895 -48.23 -7.90 -24.77
CA ALA A 895 -48.03 -7.73 -26.20
C ALA A 895 -46.65 -8.30 -26.62
N SER A 896 -46.63 -9.20 -27.61
CA SER A 896 -45.41 -9.88 -28.08
C SER A 896 -45.46 -10.11 -29.59
N GLU A 897 -44.30 -10.35 -30.19
CA GLU A 897 -44.17 -10.49 -31.63
C GLU A 897 -44.70 -11.83 -32.19
N THR A 898 -45.05 -11.82 -33.47
CA THR A 898 -45.23 -13.02 -34.31
C THR A 898 -43.91 -13.36 -35.01
N PHE A 899 -43.80 -14.53 -35.62
CA PHE A 899 -42.60 -14.90 -36.38
C PHE A 899 -42.46 -14.00 -37.61
N ILE A 900 -41.23 -13.53 -37.83
CA ILE A 900 -40.80 -12.92 -39.06
C ILE A 900 -39.69 -13.76 -39.66
N ASP A 901 -39.81 -14.04 -40.95
CA ASP A 901 -38.76 -14.73 -41.68
C ASP A 901 -37.74 -13.73 -42.22
N ASP A 902 -36.67 -13.57 -41.45
CA ASP A 902 -35.45 -12.84 -41.80
C ASP A 902 -34.34 -13.77 -42.31
N GLY A 903 -34.71 -14.97 -42.77
CA GLY A 903 -33.76 -16.03 -43.14
C GLY A 903 -33.61 -17.10 -42.06
N SER A 904 -34.18 -16.88 -40.87
CA SER A 904 -34.09 -17.81 -39.74
C SER A 904 -35.02 -19.03 -39.83
N ARG A 905 -35.98 -19.13 -40.78
CA ARG A 905 -36.96 -20.24 -40.80
C ARG A 905 -36.32 -21.63 -40.76
N GLY A 906 -35.12 -21.78 -41.36
CA GLY A 906 -34.38 -23.06 -41.42
C GLY A 906 -34.12 -23.71 -40.05
N MET A 907 -34.11 -22.95 -38.96
CA MET A 907 -33.80 -23.46 -37.62
C MET A 907 -34.92 -24.29 -36.97
N PHE A 908 -36.14 -24.20 -37.50
CA PHE A 908 -37.26 -25.00 -36.99
C PHE A 908 -37.18 -26.43 -37.53
N HIS A 909 -37.41 -27.42 -36.68
CA HIS A 909 -37.39 -28.83 -37.08
C HIS A 909 -38.39 -29.15 -38.21
N ASN A 910 -39.47 -28.36 -38.31
CA ASN A 910 -40.49 -28.49 -39.35
C ASN A 910 -40.36 -27.44 -40.47
N ALA A 911 -39.22 -26.76 -40.64
CA ALA A 911 -39.04 -25.74 -41.70
C ALA A 911 -39.44 -26.24 -43.10
N ARG A 912 -39.18 -27.52 -43.37
CA ARG A 912 -39.57 -28.19 -44.64
C ARG A 912 -41.09 -28.16 -44.90
N GLU A 913 -41.91 -28.21 -43.85
CA GLU A 913 -43.37 -28.14 -43.96
C GLU A 913 -43.82 -26.84 -44.64
N TYR A 914 -43.17 -25.72 -44.33
CA TYR A 914 -43.47 -24.43 -44.98
C TYR A 914 -43.22 -24.48 -46.48
N ALA A 915 -42.08 -25.04 -46.91
CA ALA A 915 -41.74 -25.18 -48.32
C ALA A 915 -42.70 -26.12 -49.08
N GLU A 916 -43.27 -27.12 -48.38
CA GLU A 916 -44.27 -28.02 -48.95
C GLU A 916 -45.66 -27.37 -49.05
N LEU A 917 -46.04 -26.54 -48.06
CA LEU A 917 -47.30 -25.78 -48.07
C LEU A 917 -47.29 -24.61 -49.05
N TYR A 918 -46.13 -23.98 -49.26
CA TYR A 918 -45.96 -22.76 -50.05
C TYR A 918 -44.78 -22.86 -51.04
N PRO A 919 -44.82 -23.79 -52.02
CA PRO A 919 -43.69 -24.05 -52.92
C PRO A 919 -43.35 -22.89 -53.86
N ASP A 920 -44.31 -22.00 -54.13
CA ASP A 920 -44.16 -20.83 -55.01
C ASP A 920 -44.00 -19.51 -54.22
N ALA A 921 -43.69 -19.57 -52.92
CA ALA A 921 -43.48 -18.37 -52.11
C ALA A 921 -42.13 -17.71 -52.44
N GLU A 922 -42.19 -16.46 -52.91
CA GLU A 922 -40.99 -15.64 -53.13
C GLU A 922 -40.44 -15.12 -51.79
N PRO A 923 -39.10 -15.08 -51.60
CA PRO A 923 -38.49 -14.45 -50.43
C PRO A 923 -38.88 -12.96 -50.36
N VAL A 924 -39.48 -12.55 -49.23
CA VAL A 924 -39.81 -11.15 -48.96
C VAL A 924 -38.83 -10.63 -47.93
N ALA A 925 -38.26 -9.45 -48.17
CA ALA A 925 -37.40 -8.80 -47.17
C ALA A 925 -38.15 -8.63 -45.85
N ALA A 926 -37.53 -9.06 -44.74
CA ALA A 926 -38.09 -8.91 -43.41
C ALA A 926 -38.40 -7.43 -43.12
N ARG A 927 -39.65 -7.17 -42.73
CA ARG A 927 -40.12 -5.87 -42.26
C ARG A 927 -40.75 -6.02 -40.89
N TYR A 928 -40.05 -5.54 -39.87
CA TYR A 928 -40.58 -5.47 -38.52
C TYR A 928 -41.78 -4.51 -38.46
N CYS A 929 -42.77 -4.82 -37.62
CA CYS A 929 -43.99 -4.01 -37.45
C CYS A 929 -43.77 -2.81 -36.51
N ALA A 930 -42.66 -2.82 -35.79
CA ALA A 930 -42.19 -1.75 -34.92
C ALA A 930 -40.66 -1.78 -34.86
N PRO A 931 -39.99 -0.69 -34.42
CA PRO A 931 -38.56 -0.67 -34.18
C PRO A 931 -38.15 -1.78 -33.21
N ARG A 932 -37.06 -2.49 -33.51
CA ARG A 932 -36.46 -3.47 -32.62
C ARG A 932 -35.30 -2.79 -31.88
N VAL A 933 -35.31 -2.89 -30.55
CA VAL A 933 -34.38 -2.18 -29.66
C VAL A 933 -33.67 -3.22 -28.80
N GLU A 934 -32.36 -3.34 -29.01
CA GLU A 934 -31.50 -4.33 -28.34
C GLU A 934 -30.38 -3.67 -27.52
N SER A 935 -30.17 -2.35 -27.68
CA SER A 935 -29.22 -1.55 -26.91
C SER A 935 -29.62 -0.06 -26.90
N GLY A 936 -28.93 0.77 -26.11
CA GLY A 936 -29.08 2.23 -26.10
C GLY A 936 -30.09 2.82 -25.10
N GLU A 937 -30.24 4.15 -25.12
CA GLU A 937 -31.01 4.91 -24.11
C GLU A 937 -32.50 4.53 -23.99
N GLU A 938 -33.08 4.03 -25.09
CA GLU A 938 -34.47 3.57 -25.12
C GLU A 938 -34.63 2.27 -24.34
N LEU A 939 -33.73 1.31 -24.52
CA LEU A 939 -33.68 0.07 -23.74
C LEU A 939 -33.47 0.36 -22.25
N GLU A 940 -32.53 1.23 -21.93
CA GLU A 940 -32.21 1.58 -20.54
C GLU A 940 -33.36 2.27 -19.82
N ALA A 941 -34.17 3.07 -20.53
CA ALA A 941 -35.38 3.64 -19.96
C ALA A 941 -36.46 2.58 -19.67
N ILE A 942 -36.61 1.60 -20.56
CA ILE A 942 -37.53 0.46 -20.34
C ILE A 942 -37.06 -0.36 -19.14
N ARG A 943 -35.77 -0.72 -19.08
CA ARG A 943 -35.16 -1.43 -17.94
C ARG A 943 -35.38 -0.67 -16.63
N GLY A 944 -35.06 0.61 -16.59
CA GLY A 944 -35.28 1.46 -15.41
C GLY A 944 -36.73 1.49 -14.94
N ARG A 945 -37.71 1.52 -15.86
CA ARG A 945 -39.14 1.44 -15.53
C ARG A 945 -39.52 0.09 -14.94
N LEU A 946 -39.11 -1.01 -15.57
CA LEU A 946 -39.39 -2.37 -15.10
C LEU A 946 -38.73 -2.63 -13.74
N ASP A 947 -37.57 -2.03 -13.54
CA ASP A 947 -36.85 -2.10 -12.28
C ASP A 947 -37.49 -1.31 -11.16
N ALA A 948 -38.09 -0.15 -11.48
CA ALA A 948 -38.87 0.65 -10.54
C ALA A 948 -40.26 0.04 -10.24
N ALA A 949 -40.82 -0.72 -11.19
CA ALA A 949 -42.08 -1.46 -11.02
C ALA A 949 -41.91 -2.78 -10.25
N SER A 950 -40.67 -3.27 -10.14
CA SER A 950 -40.35 -4.40 -9.26
C SER A 950 -40.60 -3.98 -7.80
N PRO A 951 -41.17 -4.85 -6.95
CA PRO A 951 -41.44 -4.49 -5.55
C PRO A 951 -40.16 -3.92 -4.93
N ARG A 952 -40.22 -2.66 -4.48
CA ARG A 952 -39.13 -2.01 -3.73
C ARG A 952 -38.67 -2.98 -2.65
N THR A 953 -37.37 -3.21 -2.57
CA THR A 953 -36.79 -4.02 -1.50
C THR A 953 -37.22 -3.37 -0.19
N ASP A 954 -38.09 -4.06 0.55
CA ASP A 954 -38.52 -3.59 1.85
C ASP A 954 -37.27 -3.57 2.73
N THR A 955 -36.79 -2.38 3.10
CA THR A 955 -35.56 -2.29 3.91
C THR A 955 -35.69 -3.02 5.25
N SER A 956 -36.92 -3.31 5.71
CA SER A 956 -37.15 -4.14 6.89
C SER A 956 -36.88 -5.63 6.66
N SER A 957 -36.79 -6.10 5.41
CA SER A 957 -36.39 -7.46 5.07
C SER A 957 -34.89 -7.63 4.89
N ILE A 958 -34.11 -6.54 4.87
CA ILE A 958 -32.66 -6.61 4.71
C ILE A 958 -32.00 -6.92 6.06
N GLU A 959 -31.28 -8.03 6.11
CA GLU A 959 -30.32 -8.31 7.18
C GLU A 959 -28.94 -7.92 6.68
N LEU A 960 -28.29 -6.98 7.36
CA LEU A 960 -26.91 -6.58 7.11
C LEU A 960 -26.12 -6.70 8.40
N TYR A 961 -24.93 -7.28 8.30
CA TYR A 961 -24.02 -7.47 9.42
C TYR A 961 -22.59 -7.21 8.96
N VAL A 962 -21.85 -6.45 9.78
CA VAL A 962 -20.44 -6.14 9.54
C VAL A 962 -19.63 -6.96 10.54
N ASP A 963 -18.79 -7.85 10.03
CA ASP A 963 -17.90 -8.68 10.85
C ASP A 963 -16.64 -7.91 11.25
N LEU A 964 -16.15 -7.05 10.35
CA LEU A 964 -14.91 -6.32 10.51
C LEU A 964 -15.00 -4.96 9.80
N ALA A 965 -14.68 -3.88 10.51
CA ALA A 965 -14.43 -2.57 9.93
C ALA A 965 -13.16 -2.00 10.53
N THR A 966 -12.10 -1.95 9.73
CA THR A 966 -10.81 -1.32 10.08
C THR A 966 -10.54 -0.19 9.11
N ARG A 967 -9.47 0.56 9.35
CA ARG A 967 -9.04 1.63 8.44
C ARG A 967 -8.79 1.12 7.02
N GLY A 968 -8.27 -0.11 6.85
CA GLY A 968 -7.90 -0.66 5.55
C GLY A 968 -8.81 -1.77 5.01
N ARG A 969 -9.83 -2.21 5.74
CA ARG A 969 -10.66 -3.35 5.31
C ARG A 969 -12.06 -3.31 5.93
N VAL A 970 -13.06 -3.65 5.12
CA VAL A 970 -14.45 -3.76 5.56
C VAL A 970 -15.03 -5.08 5.04
N ALA A 971 -15.52 -5.93 5.96
CA ALA A 971 -16.06 -7.23 5.62
C ALA A 971 -17.33 -7.53 6.42
N GLY A 972 -18.23 -8.30 5.80
CA GLY A 972 -19.52 -8.61 6.39
C GLY A 972 -20.38 -9.51 5.50
N TRP A 973 -21.68 -9.49 5.75
CA TRP A 973 -22.68 -10.11 4.88
C TRP A 973 -23.96 -9.29 4.85
N ALA A 974 -24.67 -9.37 3.73
CA ALA A 974 -25.96 -8.71 3.56
C ALA A 974 -26.88 -9.60 2.72
N ARG A 975 -28.13 -9.76 3.16
CA ARG A 975 -29.15 -10.51 2.41
C ARG A 975 -30.53 -9.90 2.55
N ASP A 976 -31.36 -10.15 1.56
CA ASP A 976 -32.80 -9.91 1.66
C ASP A 976 -33.48 -11.19 2.17
N THR A 977 -34.13 -11.12 3.32
CA THR A 977 -34.87 -12.26 3.92
C THR A 977 -36.09 -12.68 3.12
N LEU A 978 -36.65 -11.79 2.31
CA LEU A 978 -37.75 -12.11 1.40
C LEU A 978 -37.25 -12.69 0.07
N ARG A 979 -35.95 -12.52 -0.24
CA ARG A 979 -35.30 -13.01 -1.46
C ARG A 979 -33.97 -13.70 -1.10
N PRO A 980 -34.02 -14.88 -0.46
CA PRO A 980 -32.84 -15.53 0.12
C PRO A 980 -31.81 -16.04 -0.89
N HIS A 981 -32.05 -15.89 -2.20
CA HIS A 981 -31.12 -16.26 -3.27
C HIS A 981 -30.61 -15.05 -4.08
N SER A 982 -31.13 -13.84 -3.78
CA SER A 982 -30.69 -12.62 -4.46
C SER A 982 -29.44 -12.04 -3.79
N ARG A 983 -28.53 -11.49 -4.59
CA ARG A 983 -27.37 -10.75 -4.10
C ARG A 983 -27.73 -9.29 -3.94
N LEU A 984 -27.31 -8.69 -2.82
CA LEU A 984 -27.53 -7.27 -2.58
C LEU A 984 -26.34 -6.47 -3.08
N ARG A 985 -26.61 -5.41 -3.85
CA ARG A 985 -25.63 -4.37 -4.15
C ARG A 985 -25.57 -3.41 -2.97
N LEU A 986 -24.36 -3.14 -2.50
CA LEU A 986 -24.04 -2.32 -1.35
C LEU A 986 -23.24 -1.11 -1.80
N ARG A 987 -23.48 0.03 -1.17
CA ARG A 987 -22.68 1.25 -1.26
C ARG A 987 -21.99 1.47 0.08
N ILE A 988 -20.69 1.70 0.01
CA ILE A 988 -19.85 2.03 1.17
C ILE A 988 -19.43 3.49 1.01
N ARG A 989 -19.71 4.33 2.01
CA ARG A 989 -19.43 5.77 1.96
C ARG A 989 -19.00 6.33 3.32
N THR A 990 -18.30 7.46 3.30
CA THR A 990 -17.99 8.28 4.49
C THR A 990 -18.52 9.70 4.26
N GLY A 991 -19.55 10.10 5.01
CA GLY A 991 -20.27 11.34 4.72
C GLY A 991 -20.96 11.31 3.34
N GLU A 992 -20.65 12.28 2.47
CA GLU A 992 -21.10 12.34 1.07
C GLU A 992 -20.15 11.61 0.09
N LEU A 993 -18.94 11.24 0.52
CA LEU A 993 -17.96 10.55 -0.32
C LEU A 993 -18.29 9.06 -0.44
N VAL A 994 -18.65 8.61 -1.64
CA VAL A 994 -18.80 7.18 -1.95
C VAL A 994 -17.42 6.58 -2.17
N LEU A 995 -17.06 5.62 -1.32
CA LEU A 995 -15.77 4.92 -1.39
C LEU A 995 -15.81 3.81 -2.44
N CYS A 996 -16.93 3.08 -2.52
CA CYS A 996 -17.19 2.09 -3.56
C CYS A 996 -18.66 1.62 -3.55
N GLU A 997 -19.04 0.92 -4.61
CA GLU A 997 -20.22 0.06 -4.64
C GLU A 997 -19.82 -1.37 -5.01
N MET A 998 -20.45 -2.37 -4.41
CA MET A 998 -20.12 -3.80 -4.63
C MET A 998 -21.34 -4.69 -4.48
N THR A 999 -21.21 -5.95 -4.88
CA THR A 999 -22.25 -6.97 -4.66
C THR A 999 -21.83 -7.92 -3.53
N ALA A 1000 -22.76 -8.25 -2.63
CA ALA A 1000 -22.54 -9.24 -1.58
C ALA A 1000 -22.80 -10.66 -2.14
N ASP A 1001 -21.83 -11.21 -2.86
CA ASP A 1001 -21.92 -12.48 -3.57
C ASP A 1001 -20.87 -13.51 -3.14
N ARG A 1002 -20.02 -13.21 -2.16
CA ARG A 1002 -18.97 -14.14 -1.73
C ARG A 1002 -19.55 -15.30 -0.91
N HIS A 1003 -19.10 -16.52 -1.20
CA HIS A 1003 -19.53 -17.73 -0.47
C HIS A 1003 -18.94 -17.79 0.94
N ARG A 1004 -19.78 -18.16 1.90
CA ARG A 1004 -19.41 -18.45 3.28
C ARG A 1004 -20.19 -19.65 3.81
N ALA A 1005 -19.45 -20.69 4.20
CA ALA A 1005 -20.02 -21.95 4.68
C ALA A 1005 -20.80 -21.81 6.00
N ASP A 1006 -20.43 -20.86 6.85
CA ASP A 1006 -21.12 -20.57 8.12
C ASP A 1006 -22.49 -19.93 7.89
N LEU A 1007 -22.65 -19.06 6.89
CA LEU A 1007 -23.95 -18.49 6.51
C LEU A 1007 -24.90 -19.58 6.01
N GLN A 1008 -24.39 -20.50 5.19
CA GLN A 1008 -25.15 -21.66 4.72
C GLN A 1008 -25.57 -22.58 5.88
N ALA A 1009 -24.65 -22.87 6.80
CA ALA A 1009 -24.94 -23.69 7.99
C ALA A 1009 -25.97 -23.02 8.94
N ALA A 1010 -25.99 -21.68 8.98
CA ALA A 1010 -26.95 -20.89 9.75
C ALA A 1010 -28.31 -20.70 9.03
N GLY A 1011 -28.51 -21.28 7.84
CA GLY A 1011 -29.75 -21.15 7.07
C GLY A 1011 -29.96 -19.76 6.46
N LYS A 1012 -28.89 -18.98 6.26
CA LYS A 1012 -28.92 -17.65 5.66
C LYS A 1012 -28.71 -17.76 4.14
N GLY A 1013 -29.76 -18.21 3.43
CA GLY A 1013 -29.73 -18.36 1.97
C GLY A 1013 -28.86 -19.54 1.49
N ASP A 1014 -28.21 -19.39 0.34
CA ASP A 1014 -27.32 -20.39 -0.26
C ASP A 1014 -25.85 -20.27 0.16
N GLY A 1015 -25.54 -19.29 1.02
CA GLY A 1015 -24.19 -19.00 1.52
C GLY A 1015 -23.43 -17.93 0.73
N PHE A 1016 -23.91 -17.49 -0.44
CA PHE A 1016 -23.29 -16.44 -1.26
C PHE A 1016 -23.91 -15.08 -0.92
N HIS A 1017 -23.64 -14.58 0.28
CA HIS A 1017 -24.19 -13.31 0.77
C HIS A 1017 -23.13 -12.43 1.45
N ALA A 1018 -21.86 -12.81 1.36
CA ALA A 1018 -20.78 -12.12 2.02
C ALA A 1018 -20.15 -11.05 1.12
N PHE A 1019 -19.56 -10.04 1.75
CA PHE A 1019 -18.76 -9.01 1.11
C PHE A 1019 -17.47 -8.81 1.91
N ASP A 1020 -16.41 -8.42 1.23
CA ASP A 1020 -15.08 -8.23 1.82
C ASP A 1020 -14.25 -7.36 0.88
N ILE A 1021 -13.86 -6.18 1.34
CA ILE A 1021 -13.10 -5.21 0.56
C ILE A 1021 -11.90 -4.69 1.33
N ASP A 1022 -10.77 -4.58 0.64
CA ASP A 1022 -9.62 -3.82 1.09
C ASP A 1022 -9.74 -2.37 0.61
N LEU A 1023 -9.70 -1.43 1.54
CA LEU A 1023 -9.74 0.01 1.28
C LEU A 1023 -8.31 0.52 1.14
N ILE A 1024 -7.78 0.44 -0.09
CA ILE A 1024 -6.41 0.84 -0.43
C ILE A 1024 -6.23 2.34 -0.13
N GLY A 1025 -5.24 2.67 0.70
CA GLY A 1025 -4.96 4.04 1.19
C GLY A 1025 -5.43 4.29 2.64
N GLY A 1026 -6.38 3.49 3.14
CA GLY A 1026 -6.86 3.53 4.52
C GLY A 1026 -7.72 4.76 4.88
N LEU A 1027 -8.77 4.56 5.66
CA LEU A 1027 -9.62 5.63 6.18
C LEU A 1027 -8.95 6.33 7.37
N SER A 1028 -9.15 7.65 7.55
CA SER A 1028 -8.84 8.35 8.80
C SER A 1028 -9.75 7.87 9.95
N GLU A 1029 -9.41 8.17 11.21
CA GLU A 1029 -10.30 7.83 12.34
C GLU A 1029 -11.68 8.49 12.22
N GLU A 1030 -11.73 9.72 11.70
CA GLU A 1030 -12.98 10.45 11.48
C GLU A 1030 -13.82 9.81 10.35
N GLN A 1031 -13.17 9.38 9.26
CA GLN A 1031 -13.84 8.69 8.15
C GLN A 1031 -14.34 7.29 8.56
N LEU A 1032 -13.56 6.56 9.37
CA LEU A 1032 -13.97 5.26 9.89
C LEU A 1032 -15.17 5.40 10.85
N ALA A 1033 -15.19 6.44 11.68
CA ALA A 1033 -16.30 6.75 12.58
C ALA A 1033 -17.58 7.18 11.81
N ALA A 1034 -17.42 7.73 10.59
CA ALA A 1034 -18.52 8.16 9.73
C ALA A 1034 -18.90 7.16 8.63
N LEU A 1035 -18.37 5.93 8.67
CA LEU A 1035 -18.59 4.91 7.66
C LEU A 1035 -20.06 4.45 7.65
N VAL A 1036 -20.66 4.44 6.46
CA VAL A 1036 -22.01 3.93 6.21
C VAL A 1036 -21.95 2.87 5.12
N ILE A 1037 -22.53 1.70 5.41
CA ILE A 1037 -22.80 0.65 4.42
C ILE A 1037 -24.31 0.59 4.26
N GLU A 1038 -24.79 0.83 3.04
CA GLU A 1038 -26.20 0.82 2.73
C GLU A 1038 -26.48 0.03 1.46
N PRO A 1039 -27.61 -0.70 1.39
CA PRO A 1039 -28.05 -1.28 0.14
C PRO A 1039 -28.31 -0.17 -0.89
N VAL A 1040 -27.89 -0.37 -2.13
CA VAL A 1040 -28.21 0.55 -3.22
C VAL A 1040 -29.68 0.36 -3.57
N LEU A 1041 -30.52 1.21 -2.98
CA LEU A 1041 -31.96 1.23 -3.16
C LEU A 1041 -32.28 2.44 -4.03
N ASP A 1042 -32.50 2.20 -5.32
CA ASP A 1042 -32.89 3.18 -6.33
C ASP A 1042 -31.77 4.18 -6.70
N ALA A 1043 -31.19 4.01 -7.90
CA ALA A 1043 -30.81 5.14 -8.73
C ALA A 1043 -31.30 4.88 -10.16
N PRO A 1044 -32.22 5.69 -10.70
CA PRO A 1044 -32.50 5.67 -12.14
C PRO A 1044 -31.29 6.21 -12.90
N PRO A 1045 -31.11 5.87 -14.20
CA PRO A 1045 -30.15 6.56 -15.05
C PRO A 1045 -30.45 8.06 -15.06
N VAL A 1046 -29.45 8.87 -14.72
CA VAL A 1046 -29.51 10.33 -14.85
C VAL A 1046 -29.55 10.64 -16.35
N ARG A 1047 -30.74 10.97 -16.88
CA ARG A 1047 -30.86 11.59 -18.19
C ARG A 1047 -30.37 13.03 -18.09
N LEU A 1048 -29.28 13.35 -18.78
CA LEU A 1048 -28.88 14.72 -19.05
C LEU A 1048 -29.96 15.36 -19.94
N ALA A 1049 -30.61 16.42 -19.45
CA ALA A 1049 -31.40 17.31 -20.29
C ALA A 1049 -30.46 18.34 -20.93
N ALA A 1050 -30.71 18.60 -22.22
CA ALA A 1050 -29.97 19.48 -23.13
C ALA A 1050 -29.68 20.89 -22.62
#